data_AF-A0AAN6M8Y6-F1
#
_entry.id   AF-A0AAN6M8Y6-F1
#
_cell.length_a   1.000
_cell.length_b   1.000
_cell.length_c   1.000
_cell.angle_alpha   90.00
_cell.angle_beta   90.00
_cell.angle_gamma   90.00
#
_symmetry.space_group_name_H-M   'P 1'
#
loop_
_entity.id
_entity.type
_entity.pdbx_description
1 polymer ?
#
loop_
_entity_poly.entity_id
_entity_poly.type
_entity_poly.pdbx_seq_one_letter_code
_entity_poly.pdbx_strand_id
1 'polypeptide(L)'
;MTNDEEAASPIGSLPSELLQLIFGFLPSADLKEAALVSHAFYSHATNYLWQSVNLMDKWHLHVDADNNNVWGDRGRGVSDEHDDTPIIQKLYILATNPTIASKVQTLTHRCHMPTPNIFSELPHMCFNADNLSQDDRIHTLLWLAIRNLVNVQTLRIIYGHYNLTRILLAAFLDPRRPHRVPLRKLWVESSCLSGFETNYNDVLSSDYATGLESLRIRRLRADPEQCPDRRRSFLEYALARGGRHFPMHNAVGGFLYTTIDVRNLPPPPMSTVKIPTRAELRATADLYDTSIWDRLDFDGPDIQPFIDSNQLPLPNLKLGPANPMMTIIGKSWATLTTLNLDWILWRRPNTNDDAQAISDLQQLSRLRFPNLRAFQLRNAVVQETALPRGCFLFEDMFLDFMEAHTKLQCLAWPLDRFFSHQKQSNDVLARTQMIIYHLRNVIVDLRLDCFYSGNGEMNTDEPREPHEHEELIRRRRFICEFAVHMRKVEQLKLEGGIPRDEKRELVRALRHCPLKKLVLIGVTFPVGNTWGPRGIELKQHDPHHASDATSQLEGEDLEGILAYYKNANLPSDELAGPYYGWRAEPPLMMTIAQNHASTIEELKLCGYNGSPILSYMSPITTPLLYPLRRFDNLKQLVVSFWLLTVFEDQYRDSEIIQSWVDTRSPSSTALVVVTPPATPSTSPPVDPAMMPRYNNQASREQTFNRWAVMLKTRFTPSALAYRVAEDIAPHLSEVAKAQPGGVRDWEARTGARVYPA
;
A
#
# COMPACT_ATOMS: atom_id res chain seq x y z
N MET A 1 -15.39 -40.34 -43.26
CA MET A 1 -16.78 -40.11 -43.69
C MET A 1 -17.66 -40.71 -42.60
N THR A 2 -17.88 -40.01 -41.49
CA THR A 2 -18.68 -38.78 -41.38
C THR A 2 -17.86 -37.56 -40.91
N ASN A 3 -17.99 -36.47 -41.66
CA ASN A 3 -17.52 -35.15 -41.26
C ASN A 3 -18.62 -34.55 -40.36
N ASP A 4 -18.38 -34.52 -39.05
CA ASP A 4 -19.07 -33.56 -38.21
C ASP A 4 -18.33 -32.22 -38.39
N GLU A 5 -18.85 -31.39 -39.29
CA GLU A 5 -18.50 -29.97 -39.36
C GLU A 5 -18.97 -29.33 -38.05
N GLU A 6 -18.06 -29.26 -37.08
CA GLU A 6 -18.18 -28.41 -35.90
C GLU A 6 -18.40 -26.98 -36.40
N ALA A 7 -19.63 -26.48 -36.32
CA ALA A 7 -19.98 -25.13 -36.77
C ALA A 7 -19.08 -24.12 -36.04
N ALA A 8 -18.08 -23.59 -36.76
CA ALA A 8 -17.12 -22.66 -36.20
C ALA A 8 -17.86 -21.48 -35.58
N SER A 9 -17.70 -21.32 -34.26
CA SER A 9 -18.20 -20.17 -33.52
C SER A 9 -17.84 -18.88 -34.29
N PRO A 10 -18.80 -17.98 -34.60
CA PRO A 10 -18.56 -16.82 -35.48
C PRO A 10 -17.43 -15.91 -34.96
N ILE A 11 -17.19 -15.91 -33.65
CA ILE A 11 -16.11 -15.16 -33.02
C ILE A 11 -14.73 -15.82 -33.24
N GLY A 12 -14.64 -17.14 -33.36
CA GLY A 12 -13.39 -17.87 -33.68
C GLY A 12 -12.89 -17.64 -35.11
N SER A 13 -13.74 -17.09 -35.99
CA SER A 13 -13.39 -16.72 -37.37
C SER A 13 -12.84 -15.29 -37.51
N LEU A 14 -12.79 -14.52 -36.42
CA LEU A 14 -12.26 -13.16 -36.44
C LEU A 14 -10.73 -13.14 -36.65
N PRO A 15 -10.18 -12.11 -37.32
CA PRO A 15 -8.74 -11.86 -37.39
C PRO A 15 -8.07 -11.87 -36.01
N SER A 16 -6.85 -12.39 -35.95
CA SER A 16 -6.09 -12.54 -34.70
C SER A 16 -5.87 -11.22 -33.97
N GLU A 17 -5.75 -10.10 -34.69
CA GLU A 17 -5.60 -8.75 -34.13
C GLU A 17 -6.88 -8.30 -33.40
N LEU A 18 -8.05 -8.61 -33.97
CA LEU A 18 -9.34 -8.30 -33.34
C LEU A 18 -9.58 -9.19 -32.12
N LEU A 19 -9.21 -10.47 -32.20
CA LEU A 19 -9.26 -11.36 -31.03
C LEU A 19 -8.33 -10.89 -29.91
N GLN A 20 -7.11 -10.46 -30.23
CA GLN A 20 -6.24 -9.85 -29.22
C GLN A 20 -6.88 -8.62 -28.59
N LEU A 21 -7.42 -7.71 -29.41
CA LEU A 21 -8.11 -6.52 -28.90
C LEU A 21 -9.26 -6.89 -27.95
N ILE A 22 -10.15 -7.81 -28.37
CA ILE A 22 -11.31 -8.25 -27.58
C ILE A 22 -10.87 -8.85 -26.24
N PHE A 23 -9.93 -9.80 -26.26
CA PHE A 23 -9.45 -10.47 -25.06
C PHE A 23 -8.70 -9.50 -24.13
N GLY A 24 -8.07 -8.47 -24.68
CA GLY A 24 -7.44 -7.40 -23.90
C GLY A 24 -8.41 -6.60 -23.03
N PHE A 25 -9.72 -6.63 -23.32
CA PHE A 25 -10.75 -5.98 -22.51
C PHE A 25 -11.47 -6.93 -21.54
N LEU A 26 -11.22 -8.23 -21.62
CA LEU A 26 -11.89 -9.21 -20.76
C LEU A 26 -11.23 -9.26 -19.37
N PRO A 27 -12.03 -9.38 -18.29
CA PRO A 27 -11.49 -9.63 -16.95
C PRO A 27 -10.89 -11.03 -16.87
N SER A 28 -10.01 -11.25 -15.88
CA SER A 28 -9.28 -12.51 -15.75
C SER A 28 -10.17 -13.74 -15.50
N ALA A 29 -11.38 -13.57 -14.95
CA ALA A 29 -12.35 -14.67 -14.82
C ALA A 29 -12.83 -15.12 -16.21
N ASP A 30 -13.32 -14.18 -17.01
CA ASP A 30 -13.82 -14.45 -18.36
C ASP A 30 -12.71 -14.95 -19.29
N LEU A 31 -11.47 -14.50 -19.11
CA LEU A 31 -10.32 -15.03 -19.85
C LEU A 31 -10.07 -16.52 -19.54
N LYS A 32 -10.26 -16.97 -18.29
CA LYS A 32 -10.11 -18.39 -17.93
C LYS A 32 -11.20 -19.22 -18.58
N GLU A 33 -12.44 -18.77 -18.52
CA GLU A 33 -13.56 -19.45 -19.17
C GLU A 33 -13.36 -19.49 -20.69
N ALA A 34 -12.98 -18.36 -21.30
CA ALA A 34 -12.70 -18.29 -22.73
C ALA A 34 -11.58 -19.24 -23.14
N ALA A 35 -10.54 -19.41 -22.33
CA ALA A 35 -9.46 -20.36 -22.60
C ALA A 35 -9.93 -21.81 -22.68
N LEU A 36 -11.07 -22.15 -22.08
CA LEU A 36 -11.66 -23.50 -22.11
C LEU A 36 -12.58 -23.73 -23.32
N VAL A 37 -12.95 -22.67 -24.06
CA VAL A 37 -13.94 -22.76 -25.16
C VAL A 37 -13.36 -23.40 -26.43
N SER A 38 -12.15 -23.04 -26.82
CA SER A 38 -11.50 -23.58 -28.04
C SER A 38 -9.98 -23.39 -28.01
N HIS A 39 -9.26 -24.12 -28.86
CA HIS A 39 -7.81 -23.97 -28.99
C HIS A 39 -7.39 -22.56 -29.45
N ALA A 40 -8.16 -21.94 -30.35
CA ALA A 40 -7.91 -20.57 -30.78
C ALA A 40 -8.06 -19.60 -29.60
N PHE A 41 -9.13 -19.74 -28.82
CA PHE A 41 -9.41 -18.88 -27.66
C PHE A 41 -8.39 -19.10 -26.54
N TYR A 42 -7.99 -20.35 -26.31
CA TYR A 42 -6.90 -20.71 -25.43
C TYR A 42 -5.65 -19.89 -25.76
N SER A 43 -5.18 -19.93 -27.01
CA SER A 43 -3.96 -19.21 -27.40
C SER A 43 -4.06 -17.69 -27.18
N HIS A 44 -5.24 -17.08 -27.36
CA HIS A 44 -5.43 -15.65 -27.16
C HIS A 44 -5.58 -15.29 -25.67
N ALA A 45 -6.38 -16.04 -24.91
CA ALA A 45 -6.57 -15.83 -23.48
C ALA A 45 -5.30 -16.07 -22.67
N THR A 46 -4.55 -17.14 -22.97
CA THR A 46 -3.30 -17.49 -22.28
C THR A 46 -2.29 -16.35 -22.35
N ASN A 47 -2.22 -15.59 -23.44
CA ASN A 47 -1.34 -14.42 -23.54
C ASN A 47 -1.60 -13.40 -22.43
N TYR A 48 -2.87 -13.09 -22.17
CA TYR A 48 -3.27 -12.12 -21.14
C TYR A 48 -3.23 -12.70 -19.73
N LEU A 49 -3.64 -13.96 -19.56
CA LEU A 49 -3.60 -14.66 -18.27
C LEU A 49 -2.19 -14.77 -17.69
N TRP A 50 -1.18 -14.94 -18.56
CA TRP A 50 0.23 -15.08 -18.16
C TRP A 50 1.05 -13.80 -18.31
N GLN A 51 0.46 -12.69 -18.75
CA GLN A 51 1.18 -11.42 -18.90
C GLN A 51 1.79 -10.92 -17.58
N SER A 52 1.10 -11.19 -16.46
CA SER A 52 1.52 -10.87 -15.11
C SER A 52 1.55 -12.12 -14.25
N VAL A 53 2.73 -12.62 -13.92
CA VAL A 53 2.91 -13.80 -13.06
C VAL A 53 3.21 -13.37 -11.63
N ASN A 54 2.55 -14.02 -10.66
CA ASN A 54 2.81 -13.84 -9.24
C ASN A 54 3.34 -15.14 -8.62
N LEU A 55 4.59 -15.14 -8.16
CA LEU A 55 5.24 -16.19 -7.37
C LEU A 55 5.01 -15.89 -5.89
N MET A 56 4.07 -16.61 -5.30
CA MET A 56 3.64 -16.44 -3.92
C MET A 56 3.50 -17.81 -3.26
N ASP A 57 4.06 -17.93 -2.06
CA ASP A 57 3.94 -19.06 -1.16
C ASP A 57 2.50 -19.17 -0.60
N LYS A 58 2.27 -20.11 0.30
CA LYS A 58 1.01 -20.25 1.05
C LYS A 58 1.29 -20.79 2.44
N TRP A 59 0.30 -20.64 3.32
CA TRP A 59 0.23 -21.43 4.54
C TRP A 59 -0.24 -22.86 4.23
N HIS A 60 0.35 -23.86 4.90
CA HIS A 60 -0.04 -25.25 4.80
C HIS A 60 -0.01 -25.97 6.16
N LEU A 61 -0.85 -27.00 6.32
CA LEU A 61 -0.85 -27.87 7.49
C LEU A 61 -0.39 -29.26 7.09
N HIS A 62 0.77 -29.67 7.59
CA HIS A 62 1.25 -31.04 7.46
C HIS A 62 0.54 -31.89 8.51
N VAL A 63 -0.49 -32.63 8.07
CA VAL A 63 -1.30 -33.47 8.96
C VAL A 63 -0.41 -34.58 9.52
N ASP A 64 -0.37 -34.66 10.85
CA ASP A 64 0.41 -35.64 11.59
C ASP A 64 -0.44 -36.17 12.75
N ALA A 65 -0.69 -37.48 12.77
CA ALA A 65 -1.52 -38.14 13.76
C ALA A 65 -0.88 -38.15 15.15
N ASP A 66 0.46 -38.09 15.22
CA ASP A 66 1.23 -38.14 16.46
C ASP A 66 1.40 -36.75 17.10
N ASN A 67 1.02 -35.69 16.38
CA ASN A 67 1.10 -34.33 16.89
C ASN A 67 -0.19 -33.93 17.62
N ASN A 68 -0.03 -33.37 18.83
CA ASN A 68 -1.14 -32.89 19.66
C ASN A 68 -1.63 -31.49 19.30
N ASN A 69 -0.96 -30.77 18.38
CA ASN A 69 -1.38 -29.43 17.98
C ASN A 69 -2.62 -29.48 17.06
N VAL A 70 -3.74 -28.94 17.54
CA VAL A 70 -5.02 -28.86 16.83
C VAL A 70 -5.19 -27.47 16.20
N TRP A 71 -5.44 -27.42 14.89
CA TRP A 71 -5.63 -26.19 14.12
C TRP A 71 -7.08 -25.98 13.69
N GLY A 72 -7.99 -25.92 14.68
CA GLY A 72 -9.44 -25.78 14.45
C GLY A 72 -9.97 -26.88 13.52
N ASP A 73 -10.80 -26.49 12.55
CA ASP A 73 -11.41 -27.41 11.57
C ASP A 73 -10.40 -28.03 10.58
N ARG A 74 -9.14 -27.55 10.55
CA ARG A 74 -8.12 -28.03 9.63
C ARG A 74 -7.45 -29.33 10.08
N GLY A 75 -7.68 -29.76 11.32
CA GLY A 75 -7.17 -31.02 11.87
C GLY A 75 -5.93 -30.88 12.74
N ARG A 76 -5.22 -31.99 12.93
CA ARG A 76 -4.01 -32.09 13.77
C ARG A 76 -2.77 -32.15 12.90
N GLY A 77 -1.74 -31.40 13.27
CA GLY A 77 -0.49 -31.39 12.50
C GLY A 77 0.44 -30.22 12.81
N VAL A 78 1.49 -30.12 12.00
CA VAL A 78 2.48 -29.05 12.06
C VAL A 78 2.19 -28.01 10.97
N SER A 79 2.10 -26.73 11.32
CA SER A 79 1.93 -25.66 10.34
C SER A 79 3.25 -25.32 9.67
N ASP A 80 3.23 -25.23 8.34
CA ASP A 80 4.24 -24.55 7.55
C ASP A 80 3.64 -23.24 7.07
N GLU A 81 4.10 -22.13 7.64
CA GLU A 81 3.61 -20.82 7.26
C GLU A 81 4.04 -20.41 5.86
N HIS A 82 5.10 -21.01 5.30
CA HIS A 82 5.74 -20.57 4.07
C HIS A 82 5.97 -21.73 3.09
N ASP A 83 4.90 -22.47 2.76
CA ASP A 83 4.90 -23.58 1.80
C ASP A 83 5.05 -23.05 0.35
N ASP A 84 6.15 -23.43 -0.29
CA ASP A 84 6.56 -23.00 -1.63
C ASP A 84 5.90 -23.75 -2.78
N THR A 85 5.02 -24.74 -2.52
CA THR A 85 4.33 -25.55 -3.54
C THR A 85 3.78 -24.71 -4.71
N PRO A 86 3.05 -23.58 -4.49
CA PRO A 86 2.49 -22.81 -5.59
C PRO A 86 3.56 -22.08 -6.42
N ILE A 87 4.71 -21.76 -5.82
CA ILE A 87 5.86 -21.20 -6.52
C ILE A 87 6.47 -22.27 -7.42
N ILE A 88 6.75 -23.46 -6.87
CA ILE A 88 7.35 -24.59 -7.59
C ILE A 88 6.51 -24.95 -8.83
N GLN A 89 5.20 -25.12 -8.67
CA GLN A 89 4.28 -25.45 -9.76
C GLN A 89 4.31 -24.41 -10.89
N LYS A 90 4.30 -23.11 -10.55
CA LYS A 90 4.36 -22.03 -11.56
C LYS A 90 5.71 -21.99 -12.26
N LEU A 91 6.80 -22.14 -11.52
CA LEU A 91 8.15 -22.16 -12.09
C LEU A 91 8.31 -23.36 -13.03
N TYR A 92 7.77 -24.52 -12.69
CA TYR A 92 7.79 -25.69 -13.57
C TYR A 92 7.08 -25.44 -14.90
N ILE A 93 5.89 -24.83 -14.88
CA ILE A 93 5.17 -24.45 -16.11
C ILE A 93 6.01 -23.49 -16.96
N LEU A 94 6.65 -22.49 -16.34
CA LEU A 94 7.47 -21.51 -17.05
C LEU A 94 8.79 -22.11 -17.58
N ALA A 95 9.36 -23.07 -16.88
CA ALA A 95 10.58 -23.78 -17.28
C ALA A 95 10.32 -24.75 -18.45
N THR A 96 9.17 -25.43 -18.45
CA THR A 96 8.82 -26.44 -19.46
C THR A 96 8.09 -25.87 -20.69
N ASN A 97 7.49 -24.68 -20.58
CA ASN A 97 6.74 -24.06 -21.67
C ASN A 97 7.30 -22.68 -22.07
N PRO A 98 8.32 -22.64 -22.95
CA PRO A 98 8.89 -21.38 -23.43
C PRO A 98 7.88 -20.46 -24.12
N THR A 99 6.85 -21.02 -24.76
CA THR A 99 5.79 -20.24 -25.42
C THR A 99 5.01 -19.42 -24.39
N ILE A 100 4.56 -20.04 -23.30
CA ILE A 100 3.86 -19.36 -22.20
C ILE A 100 4.79 -18.39 -21.48
N ALA A 101 6.01 -18.83 -21.12
CA ALA A 101 6.98 -18.00 -20.43
C ALA A 101 7.36 -16.73 -21.20
N SER A 102 7.40 -16.81 -22.54
CA SER A 102 7.63 -15.64 -23.39
C SER A 102 6.49 -14.60 -23.32
N LYS A 103 5.30 -14.94 -22.81
CA LYS A 103 4.19 -13.97 -22.67
C LYS A 103 4.30 -13.12 -21.42
N VAL A 104 5.11 -13.55 -20.44
CA VAL A 104 5.27 -12.84 -19.17
C VAL A 104 6.00 -11.51 -19.39
N GLN A 105 5.37 -10.42 -18.97
CA GLN A 105 5.93 -9.06 -19.02
C GLN A 105 6.22 -8.51 -17.63
N THR A 106 5.41 -8.90 -16.64
CA THR A 106 5.59 -8.53 -15.24
C THR A 106 5.74 -9.79 -14.40
N LEU A 107 6.85 -9.90 -13.69
CA LEU A 107 7.07 -10.94 -12.68
C LEU A 107 6.99 -10.30 -11.30
N THR A 108 6.10 -10.81 -10.45
CA THR A 108 6.01 -10.44 -9.03
C THR A 108 6.42 -11.63 -8.19
N HIS A 109 7.36 -11.44 -7.27
CA HIS A 109 7.61 -12.35 -6.16
C HIS A 109 7.16 -11.69 -4.86
N ARG A 110 6.36 -12.39 -4.06
CA ARG A 110 5.91 -11.90 -2.76
C ARG A 110 5.62 -13.03 -1.78
N CYS A 111 5.78 -12.74 -0.50
CA CYS A 111 5.17 -13.57 0.52
C CYS A 111 3.64 -13.44 0.50
N HIS A 112 2.93 -14.48 0.93
CA HIS A 112 1.49 -14.50 1.13
C HIS A 112 1.09 -13.62 2.32
N MET A 113 2.01 -13.45 3.28
CA MET A 113 1.90 -12.52 4.40
C MET A 113 1.76 -11.08 3.91
N PRO A 114 0.96 -10.24 4.60
CA PRO A 114 0.94 -8.81 4.33
C PRO A 114 2.31 -8.19 4.64
N THR A 115 2.65 -7.12 3.92
CA THR A 115 3.85 -6.32 4.22
C THR A 115 3.79 -5.80 5.66
N PRO A 116 4.93 -5.71 6.37
CA PRO A 116 4.95 -5.31 7.76
C PRO A 116 4.33 -3.92 7.98
N ASN A 117 3.65 -3.77 9.12
CA ASN A 117 3.18 -2.48 9.61
C ASN A 117 4.37 -1.52 9.72
N ILE A 118 4.22 -0.32 9.16
CA ILE A 118 5.31 0.63 9.08
C ILE A 118 5.72 1.20 10.45
N PHE A 119 4.80 1.28 11.41
CA PHE A 119 5.04 1.87 12.71
C PHE A 119 5.56 0.84 13.72
N SER A 120 4.93 -0.34 13.78
CA SER A 120 5.18 -1.31 14.86
C SER A 120 6.06 -2.50 14.47
N GLU A 121 6.15 -2.85 13.19
CA GLU A 121 6.84 -4.08 12.76
C GLU A 121 8.11 -3.76 11.96
N LEU A 122 8.02 -2.83 11.01
CA LEU A 122 9.09 -2.50 10.07
C LEU A 122 10.43 -2.13 10.75
N PRO A 123 10.49 -1.32 11.82
CA PRO A 123 11.76 -0.98 12.49
C PRO A 123 12.48 -2.19 13.11
N HIS A 124 11.74 -3.26 13.42
CA HIS A 124 12.24 -4.42 14.17
C HIS A 124 12.47 -5.65 13.28
N MET A 125 12.00 -5.60 12.03
CA MET A 125 12.03 -6.73 11.11
C MET A 125 13.31 -6.75 10.25
N CYS A 126 13.82 -7.96 10.01
CA CYS A 126 14.91 -8.25 9.09
C CYS A 126 14.37 -9.05 7.89
N PHE A 127 14.91 -8.79 6.69
CA PHE A 127 14.41 -9.38 5.43
C PHE A 127 15.36 -10.42 4.81
N ASN A 128 16.37 -10.88 5.55
CA ASN A 128 17.38 -11.86 5.13
C ASN A 128 17.20 -13.18 5.88
N ALA A 129 15.97 -13.70 5.92
CA ALA A 129 15.64 -15.02 6.46
C ALA A 129 16.20 -16.10 5.52
N ASP A 130 17.18 -16.87 5.98
CA ASP A 130 17.92 -17.85 5.18
C ASP A 130 17.20 -19.20 5.06
N ASN A 131 16.28 -19.53 5.98
CA ASN A 131 15.49 -20.75 5.96
C ASN A 131 14.14 -20.64 5.22
N LEU A 132 13.88 -19.52 4.52
CA LEU A 132 12.74 -19.39 3.61
C LEU A 132 13.16 -19.70 2.18
N SER A 133 12.41 -20.57 1.49
CA SER A 133 12.73 -21.05 0.13
C SER A 133 14.20 -21.43 -0.03
N GLN A 134 14.71 -22.24 0.88
CA GLN A 134 16.14 -22.56 0.96
C GLN A 134 16.56 -23.75 0.09
N ASP A 135 15.61 -24.58 -0.34
CA ASP A 135 15.88 -25.80 -1.10
C ASP A 135 16.51 -25.50 -2.48
N ASP A 136 17.58 -26.23 -2.83
CA ASP A 136 18.34 -25.98 -4.06
C ASP A 136 17.54 -26.34 -5.35
N ARG A 137 16.53 -27.21 -5.25
CA ARG A 137 15.72 -27.63 -6.41
C ARG A 137 14.82 -26.49 -6.88
N ILE A 138 14.21 -25.75 -5.96
CA ILE A 138 13.42 -24.56 -6.33
C ILE A 138 14.33 -23.46 -6.93
N HIS A 139 15.57 -23.33 -6.45
CA HIS A 139 16.54 -22.39 -7.04
C HIS A 139 16.89 -22.77 -8.48
N THR A 140 17.15 -24.06 -8.72
CA THR A 140 17.42 -24.61 -10.05
C THR A 140 16.23 -24.39 -10.98
N LEU A 141 15.02 -24.68 -10.50
CA LEU A 141 13.79 -24.50 -11.26
C LEU A 141 13.52 -23.03 -11.59
N LEU A 142 13.76 -22.12 -10.64
CA LEU A 142 13.67 -20.67 -10.86
C LEU A 142 14.65 -20.24 -11.96
N TRP A 143 15.89 -20.71 -11.90
CA TRP A 143 16.91 -20.40 -12.90
C TRP A 143 16.50 -20.87 -14.30
N LEU A 144 15.97 -22.09 -14.42
CA LEU A 144 15.45 -22.64 -15.68
C LEU A 144 14.29 -21.81 -16.23
N ALA A 145 13.33 -21.44 -15.37
CA ALA A 145 12.21 -20.60 -15.76
C ALA A 145 12.67 -19.24 -16.30
N ILE A 146 13.62 -18.57 -15.62
CA ILE A 146 14.08 -17.22 -16.00
C ILE A 146 14.68 -17.18 -17.42
N ARG A 147 15.31 -18.26 -17.88
CA ARG A 147 15.85 -18.34 -19.25
C ARG A 147 14.76 -18.24 -20.32
N ASN A 148 13.54 -18.69 -20.02
CA ASN A 148 12.40 -18.59 -20.93
C ASN A 148 11.62 -17.27 -20.79
N LEU A 149 11.84 -16.51 -19.70
CA LEU A 149 11.17 -15.24 -19.38
C LEU A 149 11.76 -14.05 -20.18
N VAL A 150 11.85 -14.20 -21.50
CA VAL A 150 12.59 -13.29 -22.39
C VAL A 150 11.96 -11.90 -22.55
N ASN A 151 10.69 -11.72 -22.17
CA ASN A 151 9.93 -10.47 -22.34
C ASN A 151 9.61 -9.75 -21.02
N VAL A 152 10.15 -10.21 -19.89
CA VAL A 152 9.95 -9.54 -18.60
C VAL A 152 10.67 -8.20 -18.59
N GLN A 153 9.88 -7.13 -18.51
CA GLN A 153 10.34 -5.74 -18.43
C GLN A 153 10.14 -5.13 -17.05
N THR A 154 9.33 -5.76 -16.19
CA THR A 154 9.05 -5.30 -14.82
C THR A 154 9.23 -6.44 -13.83
N LEU A 155 10.14 -6.26 -12.87
CA LEU A 155 10.34 -7.14 -11.74
C LEU A 155 9.84 -6.45 -10.47
N ARG A 156 8.95 -7.11 -9.74
CA ARG A 156 8.42 -6.65 -8.45
C ARG A 156 8.77 -7.67 -7.38
N ILE A 157 9.38 -7.22 -6.30
CA ILE A 157 9.72 -8.05 -5.14
C ILE A 157 9.08 -7.37 -3.93
N ILE A 158 8.03 -7.96 -3.38
CA ILE A 158 7.21 -7.37 -2.32
C ILE A 158 7.20 -8.33 -1.16
N TYR A 159 7.93 -8.01 -0.09
CA TYR A 159 8.13 -8.93 1.02
C TYR A 159 8.63 -10.31 0.54
N GLY A 160 9.63 -10.28 -0.36
CA GLY A 160 10.15 -11.48 -1.02
C GLY A 160 11.04 -12.30 -0.09
N HIS A 161 11.01 -13.62 -0.28
CA HIS A 161 11.91 -14.55 0.40
C HIS A 161 13.35 -14.27 -0.03
N TYR A 162 14.27 -14.33 0.93
CA TYR A 162 15.64 -13.87 0.71
C TYR A 162 16.35 -14.61 -0.42
N ASN A 163 16.27 -15.95 -0.42
CA ASN A 163 16.94 -16.81 -1.40
C ASN A 163 16.40 -16.63 -2.82
N LEU A 164 15.08 -16.51 -2.99
CA LEU A 164 14.49 -16.24 -4.30
C LEU A 164 14.81 -14.81 -4.78
N THR A 165 14.79 -13.84 -3.86
CA THR A 165 15.10 -12.43 -4.17
C THR A 165 16.50 -12.26 -4.75
N ARG A 166 17.52 -12.86 -4.12
CA ARG A 166 18.90 -12.78 -4.63
C ARG A 166 19.06 -13.44 -6.00
N ILE A 167 18.39 -14.56 -6.27
CA ILE A 167 18.45 -15.24 -7.58
C ILE A 167 17.75 -14.39 -8.63
N LEU A 168 16.57 -13.82 -8.33
CA LEU A 168 15.85 -12.92 -9.22
C LEU A 168 16.70 -11.70 -9.59
N LEU A 169 17.34 -11.05 -8.60
CA LEU A 169 18.22 -9.91 -8.85
C LEU A 169 19.45 -10.32 -9.66
N ALA A 170 20.14 -11.39 -9.28
CA ALA A 170 21.29 -11.91 -10.00
C ALA A 170 20.97 -12.24 -11.46
N ALA A 171 19.82 -12.87 -11.71
CA ALA A 171 19.43 -13.31 -13.04
C ALA A 171 18.94 -12.15 -13.93
N PHE A 172 18.03 -11.32 -13.44
CA PHE A 172 17.41 -10.27 -14.27
C PHE A 172 18.32 -9.06 -14.50
N LEU A 173 19.34 -8.86 -13.66
CA LEU A 173 20.39 -7.88 -13.88
C LEU A 173 21.57 -8.46 -14.68
N ASP A 174 21.63 -9.77 -14.93
CA ASP A 174 22.67 -10.36 -15.79
C ASP A 174 22.45 -9.92 -17.26
N PRO A 175 23.41 -9.20 -17.87
CA PRO A 175 23.28 -8.75 -19.26
C PRO A 175 23.26 -9.91 -20.26
N ARG A 176 23.74 -11.09 -19.85
CA ARG A 176 23.83 -12.31 -20.67
C ARG A 176 22.58 -13.18 -20.54
N ARG A 177 21.63 -12.80 -19.67
CA ARG A 177 20.33 -13.47 -19.59
C ARG A 177 19.68 -13.48 -20.98
N PRO A 178 19.12 -14.60 -21.46
CA PRO A 178 18.30 -14.59 -22.66
C PRO A 178 17.14 -13.59 -22.52
N HIS A 179 17.09 -12.58 -23.38
CA HIS A 179 16.02 -11.59 -23.38
C HIS A 179 15.79 -11.03 -24.79
N ARG A 180 14.52 -10.73 -25.09
CA ARG A 180 14.11 -9.94 -26.25
C ARG A 180 13.84 -8.48 -25.86
N VAL A 181 13.47 -8.26 -24.59
CA VAL A 181 13.23 -6.95 -24.01
C VAL A 181 14.05 -6.84 -22.72
N PRO A 182 14.79 -5.73 -22.50
CA PRO A 182 15.56 -5.54 -21.28
C PRO A 182 14.63 -5.32 -20.07
N LEU A 183 15.16 -5.58 -18.87
CA LEU A 183 14.49 -5.18 -17.64
C LEU A 183 14.50 -3.65 -17.54
N ARG A 184 13.31 -3.03 -17.49
CA ARG A 184 13.17 -1.56 -17.42
C ARG A 184 12.76 -1.07 -16.04
N LYS A 185 12.04 -1.89 -15.27
CA LYS A 185 11.45 -1.49 -13.98
C LYS A 185 11.79 -2.50 -12.89
N LEU A 186 12.35 -2.00 -11.79
CA LEU A 186 12.64 -2.78 -10.60
C LEU A 186 11.96 -2.14 -9.39
N TRP A 187 11.00 -2.84 -8.79
CA TRP A 187 10.29 -2.40 -7.60
C TRP A 187 10.54 -3.37 -6.46
N VAL A 188 11.15 -2.88 -5.38
CA VAL A 188 11.50 -3.68 -4.21
C VAL A 188 10.87 -3.05 -2.97
N GLU A 189 10.09 -3.84 -2.24
CA GLU A 189 9.39 -3.44 -1.02
C GLU A 189 9.63 -4.47 0.08
N SER A 190 10.04 -4.05 1.29
CA SER A 190 10.20 -4.93 2.46
C SER A 190 11.01 -6.21 2.18
N SER A 191 12.12 -6.10 1.45
CA SER A 191 12.93 -7.25 1.02
C SER A 191 14.43 -6.95 1.19
N CYS A 192 15.27 -7.97 1.28
CA CYS A 192 16.72 -7.77 1.35
C CYS A 192 17.33 -7.63 -0.05
N LEU A 193 18.14 -6.60 -0.25
CA LEU A 193 18.90 -6.38 -1.49
C LEU A 193 20.31 -6.99 -1.47
N SER A 194 20.72 -7.59 -0.36
CA SER A 194 22.08 -8.13 -0.19
C SER A 194 22.22 -9.52 -0.81
N GLY A 195 23.47 -9.92 -1.09
CA GLY A 195 23.79 -11.31 -1.43
C GLY A 195 23.42 -11.73 -2.85
N PHE A 196 23.31 -10.80 -3.80
CA PHE A 196 23.26 -11.12 -5.23
C PHE A 196 24.58 -10.76 -5.91
N GLU A 197 25.14 -11.71 -6.66
CA GLU A 197 26.25 -11.53 -7.59
C GLU A 197 25.75 -12.00 -8.96
N THR A 198 26.05 -11.27 -10.03
CA THR A 198 25.87 -11.82 -11.39
C THR A 198 26.94 -12.89 -11.62
N ASN A 199 26.63 -13.93 -12.42
CA ASN A 199 27.52 -15.05 -12.74
C ASN A 199 28.97 -14.70 -13.12
N TYR A 200 29.21 -13.45 -13.53
CA TYR A 200 30.48 -12.98 -14.07
C TYR A 200 31.01 -11.70 -13.40
N ASN A 201 30.44 -11.31 -12.26
CA ASN A 201 30.78 -10.10 -11.52
C ASN A 201 30.62 -8.82 -12.35
N ASP A 202 29.83 -8.88 -13.43
CA ASP A 202 29.55 -7.76 -14.33
C ASP A 202 28.98 -6.57 -13.54
N VAL A 203 28.12 -6.80 -12.53
CA VAL A 203 27.59 -5.72 -11.67
C VAL A 203 28.68 -4.91 -10.96
N LEU A 204 29.81 -5.54 -10.64
CA LEU A 204 30.96 -4.88 -10.01
C LEU A 204 31.90 -4.22 -11.03
N SER A 205 31.79 -4.58 -12.32
CA SER A 205 32.57 -3.97 -13.40
C SER A 205 32.18 -2.51 -13.61
N SER A 206 33.15 -1.61 -13.81
CA SER A 206 32.92 -0.18 -14.04
C SER A 206 31.96 0.09 -15.20
N ASP A 207 32.06 -0.72 -16.26
CA ASP A 207 31.43 -0.45 -17.56
C ASP A 207 29.99 -1.00 -17.65
N TYR A 208 29.57 -1.77 -16.65
CA TYR A 208 28.22 -2.33 -16.61
C TYR A 208 27.16 -1.24 -16.39
N ALA A 209 26.03 -1.40 -17.06
CA ALA A 209 24.82 -0.60 -16.88
C ALA A 209 23.59 -1.51 -16.86
N THR A 210 22.65 -1.24 -15.96
CA THR A 210 21.45 -2.09 -15.75
C THR A 210 20.40 -1.91 -16.85
N GLY A 211 20.35 -0.73 -17.48
CA GLY A 211 19.26 -0.35 -18.40
C GLY A 211 17.93 0.02 -17.72
N LEU A 212 17.89 0.13 -16.39
CA LEU A 212 16.65 0.46 -15.66
C LEU A 212 16.18 1.90 -15.94
N GLU A 213 14.91 2.04 -16.28
CA GLU A 213 14.21 3.32 -16.48
C GLU A 213 13.46 3.76 -15.20
N SER A 214 13.01 2.81 -14.39
CA SER A 214 12.28 3.07 -13.14
C SER A 214 12.77 2.19 -12.01
N LEU A 215 13.23 2.82 -10.93
CA LEU A 215 13.63 2.15 -9.71
C LEU A 215 12.77 2.63 -8.55
N ARG A 216 12.13 1.70 -7.86
CA ARG A 216 11.36 1.96 -6.64
C ARG A 216 11.87 1.08 -5.52
N ILE A 217 12.34 1.69 -4.45
CA ILE A 217 12.82 1.01 -3.25
C ILE A 217 12.00 1.54 -2.08
N ARG A 218 11.39 0.63 -1.33
CA ARG A 218 10.43 1.00 -0.29
C ARG A 218 10.52 0.12 0.95
N ARG A 219 10.33 0.69 2.14
CA ARG A 219 10.29 -0.05 3.43
C ARG A 219 11.49 -0.99 3.59
N LEU A 220 12.68 -0.45 3.39
CA LEU A 220 13.93 -1.23 3.32
C LEU A 220 14.94 -0.69 4.33
N ARG A 221 15.77 -1.58 4.86
CA ARG A 221 16.90 -1.22 5.72
C ARG A 221 18.12 -0.85 4.88
N ALA A 222 18.64 0.35 5.06
CA ALA A 222 19.93 0.76 4.49
C ALA A 222 21.11 0.32 5.37
N ASP A 223 20.86 0.00 6.64
CA ASP A 223 21.90 -0.39 7.59
C ASP A 223 22.68 -1.63 7.13
N PRO A 224 24.02 -1.65 7.27
CA PRO A 224 24.82 -2.84 7.00
C PRO A 224 24.49 -3.98 7.97
N GLU A 225 24.53 -5.22 7.47
CA GLU A 225 24.19 -6.44 8.22
C GLU A 225 25.12 -6.70 9.43
N GLN A 226 26.32 -6.11 9.42
CA GLN A 226 27.37 -6.35 10.43
C GLN A 226 27.74 -5.04 11.13
N CYS A 227 27.16 -4.81 12.32
CA CYS A 227 27.70 -3.82 13.24
C CYS A 227 27.86 -4.49 14.62
N PRO A 228 29.08 -4.51 15.19
CA PRO A 228 29.42 -5.30 16.39
C PRO A 228 28.85 -4.73 17.70
N ASP A 229 28.44 -3.46 17.75
CA ASP A 229 27.87 -2.83 18.95
C ASP A 229 26.37 -3.13 19.11
N ARG A 230 26.05 -4.39 19.44
CA ARG A 230 24.69 -4.81 19.79
C ARG A 230 24.37 -4.39 21.24
N ARG A 231 23.92 -3.15 21.46
CA ARG A 231 23.18 -2.85 22.69
C ARG A 231 21.85 -3.60 22.65
N ARG A 232 21.70 -4.59 23.55
CA ARG A 232 20.65 -5.63 23.59
C ARG A 232 19.28 -5.13 24.09
N SER A 233 18.80 -3.97 23.64
CA SER A 233 17.61 -3.36 24.24
C SER A 233 16.27 -3.72 23.58
N PHE A 234 16.24 -4.30 22.37
CA PHE A 234 15.00 -4.54 21.63
C PHE A 234 14.96 -5.88 20.89
N LEU A 235 13.75 -6.35 20.63
CA LEU A 235 13.48 -7.54 19.83
C LEU A 235 13.72 -7.22 18.35
N GLU A 236 14.71 -7.86 17.74
CA GLU A 236 14.84 -7.91 16.28
C GLU A 236 14.55 -9.33 15.80
N TYR A 237 13.81 -9.45 14.70
CA TYR A 237 13.37 -10.74 14.20
C TYR A 237 13.30 -10.78 12.68
N ALA A 238 13.32 -11.98 12.11
CA ALA A 238 13.02 -12.24 10.71
C ALA A 238 11.89 -13.28 10.63
N LEU A 239 11.15 -13.34 9.52
CA LEU A 239 10.29 -14.50 9.26
C LEU A 239 11.12 -15.79 9.22
N ALA A 240 10.52 -16.91 9.58
CA ALA A 240 11.15 -18.22 9.56
C ALA A 240 10.12 -19.31 9.29
N ARG A 241 10.59 -20.52 8.96
CA ARG A 241 9.80 -21.76 9.05
C ARG A 241 10.18 -22.49 10.33
N GLY A 242 9.18 -22.89 11.12
CA GLY A 242 9.40 -23.62 12.38
C GLY A 242 9.96 -22.79 13.54
N GLY A 243 9.89 -21.46 13.45
CA GLY A 243 10.36 -20.53 14.47
C GLY A 243 9.40 -20.31 15.63
N ARG A 244 9.61 -19.23 16.39
CA ARG A 244 8.71 -18.86 17.49
C ARG A 244 7.41 -18.29 16.91
N HIS A 245 6.26 -18.73 17.41
CA HIS A 245 4.99 -18.11 17.04
C HIS A 245 4.94 -16.64 17.42
N PHE A 246 4.51 -15.81 16.48
CA PHE A 246 4.43 -14.37 16.63
C PHE A 246 3.18 -13.82 15.93
N PRO A 247 2.36 -13.01 16.62
CA PRO A 247 1.22 -12.34 15.99
C PRO A 247 1.73 -11.16 15.14
N MET A 248 1.29 -11.10 13.90
CA MET A 248 1.54 -9.99 12.98
C MET A 248 0.22 -9.38 12.52
N HIS A 249 0.23 -8.10 12.16
CA HIS A 249 -0.92 -7.43 11.58
C HIS A 249 -1.33 -8.06 10.24
N ASN A 250 -2.61 -8.37 10.08
CA ASN A 250 -3.13 -9.01 8.86
C ASN A 250 -3.48 -8.02 7.72
N ALA A 251 -3.18 -6.73 7.91
CA ALA A 251 -3.51 -5.61 7.02
C ALA A 251 -5.01 -5.41 6.72
N VAL A 252 -5.90 -6.03 7.50
CA VAL A 252 -7.37 -5.81 7.44
C VAL A 252 -7.96 -5.48 8.81
N GLY A 253 -7.14 -4.99 9.75
CA GLY A 253 -7.57 -4.57 11.09
C GLY A 253 -7.47 -5.65 12.18
N GLY A 254 -6.88 -6.81 11.90
CA GLY A 254 -6.67 -7.90 12.87
C GLY A 254 -5.24 -8.43 12.89
N PHE A 255 -5.09 -9.61 13.48
CA PHE A 255 -3.82 -10.31 13.59
C PHE A 255 -3.89 -11.67 12.91
N LEU A 256 -2.74 -12.13 12.42
CA LEU A 256 -2.52 -13.48 11.98
C LEU A 256 -1.23 -13.99 12.65
N TYR A 257 -1.15 -15.28 12.92
CA TYR A 257 0.03 -15.87 13.53
C TYR A 257 0.97 -16.41 12.46
N THR A 258 2.27 -16.12 12.61
CA THR A 258 3.34 -16.70 11.81
C THR A 258 4.48 -17.18 12.72
N THR A 259 5.57 -17.70 12.16
CA THR A 259 6.77 -18.08 12.90
C THR A 259 7.97 -17.19 12.55
N ILE A 260 8.79 -16.86 13.56
CA ILE A 260 9.92 -15.93 13.44
C ILE A 260 11.23 -16.50 13.99
N ASP A 261 12.36 -16.10 13.37
CA ASP A 261 13.71 -16.21 13.91
C ASP A 261 14.01 -14.97 14.76
N VAL A 262 14.24 -15.17 16.06
CA VAL A 262 14.53 -14.09 16.99
C VAL A 262 16.05 -13.87 17.05
N ARG A 263 16.50 -12.73 16.52
CA ARG A 263 17.93 -12.43 16.33
C ARG A 263 18.58 -11.74 17.50
N ASN A 264 17.80 -10.93 18.20
CA ASN A 264 18.20 -10.23 19.41
C ASN A 264 17.04 -10.32 20.40
N LEU A 265 17.32 -10.80 21.62
CA LEU A 265 16.38 -10.70 22.73
C LEU A 265 16.88 -9.66 23.74
N PRO A 266 15.98 -8.84 24.29
CA PRO A 266 16.30 -8.10 25.49
C PRO A 266 16.62 -9.10 26.63
N PRO A 267 17.59 -8.79 27.51
CA PRO A 267 17.92 -9.67 28.63
C PRO A 267 16.71 -9.82 29.55
N PRO A 268 16.21 -11.04 29.83
CA PRO A 268 15.08 -11.21 30.74
C PRO A 268 15.55 -11.26 32.20
N PRO A 269 14.73 -10.84 33.18
CA PRO A 269 14.86 -11.32 34.55
C PRO A 269 14.45 -12.80 34.68
N MET A 270 13.53 -13.32 33.85
CA MET A 270 13.08 -14.72 33.91
C MET A 270 12.43 -15.14 32.57
N SER A 271 13.05 -16.01 31.76
CA SER A 271 12.31 -16.75 30.72
C SER A 271 12.92 -18.13 30.45
N THR A 272 12.16 -19.18 30.75
CA THR A 272 12.41 -20.61 30.47
C THR A 272 12.09 -21.02 29.03
N VAL A 273 11.94 -20.05 28.11
CA VAL A 273 11.50 -20.31 26.73
C VAL A 273 12.69 -20.65 25.84
N LYS A 274 12.77 -21.91 25.37
CA LYS A 274 13.79 -22.36 24.40
C LYS A 274 13.54 -21.69 23.05
N ILE A 275 14.52 -20.92 22.56
CA ILE A 275 14.50 -20.34 21.22
C ILE A 275 15.20 -21.33 20.27
N PRO A 276 14.58 -21.71 19.14
CA PRO A 276 15.23 -22.56 18.15
C PRO A 276 16.54 -21.93 17.66
N THR A 277 17.58 -22.75 17.59
CA THR A 277 18.84 -22.38 16.96
C THR A 277 18.66 -22.30 15.44
N ARG A 278 19.54 -21.57 14.73
CA ARG A 278 19.52 -21.54 13.25
C ARG A 278 19.62 -22.93 12.61
N ALA A 279 20.36 -23.85 13.23
CA ALA A 279 20.46 -25.23 12.75
C ALA A 279 19.14 -25.99 12.92
N GLU A 280 18.44 -25.81 14.05
CA GLU A 280 17.10 -26.39 14.27
C GLU A 280 16.08 -25.80 13.28
N LEU A 281 16.10 -24.48 13.02
CA LEU A 281 15.24 -23.83 12.03
C LEU A 281 15.47 -24.38 10.61
N ARG A 282 16.74 -24.56 10.24
CA ARG A 282 17.12 -25.13 8.95
C ARG A 282 16.67 -26.58 8.80
N ALA A 283 16.90 -27.41 9.82
CA ALA A 283 16.46 -28.79 9.83
C ALA A 283 14.93 -28.91 9.70
N THR A 284 14.17 -28.05 10.38
CA THR A 284 12.70 -28.02 10.24
C THR A 284 12.28 -27.64 8.82
N ALA A 285 12.91 -26.62 8.24
CA ALA A 285 12.63 -26.23 6.87
C ALA A 285 13.01 -27.34 5.86
N ASP A 286 14.11 -28.08 6.07
CA ASP A 286 14.51 -29.22 5.25
C ASP A 286 13.45 -30.36 5.30
N LEU A 287 12.85 -30.60 6.47
CA LEU A 287 11.76 -31.57 6.62
C LEU A 287 10.51 -31.15 5.84
N TYR A 288 10.13 -29.88 5.91
CA TYR A 288 9.00 -29.37 5.13
C TYR A 288 9.28 -29.41 3.63
N ASP A 289 10.48 -29.03 3.20
CA ASP A 289 10.89 -29.12 1.80
C ASP A 289 10.79 -30.56 1.31
N THR A 290 11.34 -31.53 2.05
CA THR A 290 11.20 -32.96 1.75
C THR A 290 9.73 -33.36 1.58
N SER A 291 8.86 -32.96 2.52
CA SER A 291 7.42 -33.24 2.45
C SER A 291 6.70 -32.56 1.26
N ILE A 292 7.12 -31.36 0.86
CA ILE A 292 6.58 -30.69 -0.33
C ILE A 292 6.94 -31.49 -1.58
N TRP A 293 8.20 -31.87 -1.72
CA TRP A 293 8.69 -32.58 -2.90
C TRP A 293 8.15 -34.00 -3.00
N ASP A 294 8.06 -34.75 -1.90
CA ASP A 294 7.45 -36.09 -1.89
C ASP A 294 6.00 -36.05 -2.38
N ARG A 295 5.24 -35.02 -2.00
CA ARG A 295 3.86 -34.82 -2.46
C ARG A 295 3.79 -34.43 -3.94
N LEU A 296 4.71 -33.58 -4.40
CA LEU A 296 4.79 -33.20 -5.81
C LEU A 296 5.19 -34.38 -6.70
N ASP A 297 5.99 -35.32 -6.19
CA ASP A 297 6.35 -36.54 -6.91
C ASP A 297 5.21 -37.58 -6.91
N PHE A 298 4.36 -37.61 -5.87
CA PHE A 298 3.26 -38.55 -5.76
C PHE A 298 1.99 -38.14 -6.54
N ASP A 299 1.59 -36.87 -6.45
CA ASP A 299 0.33 -36.34 -7.04
C ASP A 299 0.57 -35.26 -8.12
N GLY A 300 1.83 -34.93 -8.44
CA GLY A 300 2.19 -33.82 -9.31
C GLY A 300 2.84 -34.23 -10.63
N PRO A 301 3.23 -33.24 -11.47
CA PRO A 301 4.00 -33.50 -12.69
C PRO A 301 5.41 -33.99 -12.36
N ASP A 302 6.12 -34.60 -13.33
CA ASP A 302 7.51 -35.07 -13.20
C ASP A 302 8.54 -33.92 -13.03
N ILE A 303 8.43 -33.13 -11.97
CA ILE A 303 9.25 -31.94 -11.71
C ILE A 303 10.68 -32.36 -11.35
N GLN A 304 10.85 -33.32 -10.43
CA GLN A 304 12.16 -33.76 -9.98
C GLN A 304 13.00 -34.36 -11.14
N PRO A 305 12.49 -35.30 -11.96
CA PRO A 305 13.21 -35.78 -13.15
C PRO A 305 13.59 -34.66 -14.13
N PHE A 306 12.73 -33.66 -14.30
CA PHE A 306 13.00 -32.51 -15.16
C PHE A 306 14.16 -31.67 -14.62
N ILE A 307 14.20 -31.40 -13.31
CA ILE A 307 15.31 -30.66 -12.67
C ILE A 307 16.62 -31.43 -12.81
N ASP A 308 16.61 -32.73 -12.52
CA ASP A 308 17.79 -33.58 -12.59
C ASP A 308 18.36 -33.67 -14.02
N SER A 309 17.49 -33.67 -15.03
CA SER A 309 17.88 -33.66 -16.44
C SER A 309 18.38 -32.31 -16.94
N ASN A 310 18.14 -31.22 -16.21
CA ASN A 310 18.42 -29.84 -16.64
C ASN A 310 19.26 -29.06 -15.61
N GLN A 311 20.18 -29.73 -14.93
CA GLN A 311 21.08 -29.07 -13.97
C GLN A 311 21.95 -28.03 -14.69
N LEU A 312 21.88 -26.79 -14.21
CA LEU A 312 22.70 -25.68 -14.66
C LEU A 312 23.48 -25.12 -13.47
N PRO A 313 24.70 -24.58 -13.68
CA PRO A 313 25.41 -23.86 -12.63
C PRO A 313 24.55 -22.69 -12.15
N LEU A 314 24.20 -22.70 -10.86
CA LEU A 314 23.54 -21.57 -10.21
C LEU A 314 24.53 -20.41 -10.07
N PRO A 315 24.04 -19.16 -10.02
CA PRO A 315 24.88 -18.01 -9.71
C PRO A 315 25.61 -18.18 -8.39
N ASN A 316 26.81 -17.60 -8.30
CA ASN A 316 27.54 -17.56 -7.04
C ASN A 316 26.83 -16.61 -6.07
N LEU A 317 26.03 -17.14 -5.15
CA LEU A 317 25.21 -16.35 -4.22
C LEU A 317 25.99 -15.85 -2.98
N LYS A 318 27.33 -15.77 -3.04
CA LYS A 318 28.17 -15.54 -1.85
C LYS A 318 28.83 -14.16 -1.76
N LEU A 319 29.02 -13.42 -2.85
CA LEU A 319 29.70 -12.11 -2.85
C LEU A 319 28.85 -11.03 -3.54
N GLY A 320 27.98 -10.36 -2.78
CA GLY A 320 27.25 -9.19 -3.28
C GLY A 320 28.03 -7.88 -3.14
N PRO A 321 27.62 -6.81 -3.83
CA PRO A 321 28.16 -5.46 -3.60
C PRO A 321 27.93 -5.02 -2.13
N ALA A 322 28.89 -4.27 -1.58
CA ALA A 322 28.82 -3.81 -0.19
C ALA A 322 27.59 -2.92 0.09
N ASN A 323 27.23 -2.05 -0.85
CA ASN A 323 25.98 -1.29 -0.83
C ASN A 323 25.16 -1.61 -2.09
N PRO A 324 24.28 -2.63 -2.04
CA PRO A 324 23.52 -3.07 -3.21
C PRO A 324 22.56 -2.01 -3.72
N MET A 325 21.94 -1.23 -2.82
CA MET A 325 21.04 -0.14 -3.19
C MET A 325 21.77 0.91 -4.04
N MET A 326 22.87 1.45 -3.51
CA MET A 326 23.65 2.48 -4.22
C MET A 326 24.32 1.93 -5.47
N THR A 327 24.68 0.65 -5.49
CA THR A 327 25.22 -0.01 -6.70
C THR A 327 24.17 -0.06 -7.81
N ILE A 328 22.94 -0.52 -7.52
CA ILE A 328 21.87 -0.56 -8.51
C ILE A 328 21.54 0.85 -9.02
N ILE A 329 21.40 1.83 -8.11
CA ILE A 329 21.13 3.23 -8.50
C ILE A 329 22.25 3.77 -9.40
N GLY A 330 23.50 3.62 -8.95
CA GLY A 330 24.69 4.06 -9.65
C GLY A 330 24.81 3.42 -11.03
N LYS A 331 24.52 2.13 -11.19
CA LYS A 331 24.57 1.43 -12.49
C LYS A 331 23.38 1.70 -13.40
N SER A 332 22.36 2.41 -12.90
CA SER A 332 21.17 2.79 -13.66
C SER A 332 21.17 4.27 -14.09
N TRP A 333 22.27 5.00 -13.84
CA TRP A 333 22.30 6.45 -13.91
C TRP A 333 21.90 7.03 -15.27
N ALA A 334 22.34 6.40 -16.37
CA ALA A 334 22.15 6.92 -17.72
C ALA A 334 20.70 6.78 -18.22
N THR A 335 19.98 5.77 -17.75
CA THR A 335 18.64 5.39 -18.25
C THR A 335 17.50 5.77 -17.32
N LEU A 336 17.78 6.00 -16.03
CA LEU A 336 16.76 6.31 -15.03
C LEU A 336 15.95 7.57 -15.40
N THR A 337 14.63 7.39 -15.50
CA THR A 337 13.65 8.47 -15.58
C THR A 337 12.90 8.68 -14.26
N THR A 338 12.86 7.66 -13.40
CA THR A 338 12.13 7.69 -12.12
C THR A 338 12.91 6.97 -11.03
N LEU A 339 13.25 7.69 -9.96
CA LEU A 339 13.88 7.16 -8.76
C LEU A 339 13.00 7.47 -7.55
N ASN A 340 12.48 6.41 -6.91
CA ASN A 340 11.62 6.53 -5.74
C ASN A 340 12.21 5.75 -4.56
N LEU A 341 12.56 6.46 -3.49
CA LEU A 341 13.08 5.94 -2.22
C LEU A 341 12.08 6.28 -1.11
N ASP A 342 11.25 5.31 -0.73
CA ASP A 342 10.15 5.53 0.22
C ASP A 342 10.38 4.77 1.53
N TRP A 343 10.43 5.47 2.65
CA TRP A 343 10.49 4.89 3.99
C TRP A 343 11.71 3.97 4.14
N ILE A 344 12.87 4.50 3.77
CA ILE A 344 14.15 3.84 3.93
C ILE A 344 14.59 4.02 5.38
N LEU A 345 14.86 2.92 6.08
CA LEU A 345 15.41 2.95 7.43
C LEU A 345 16.91 3.25 7.30
N TRP A 346 17.29 4.50 7.57
CA TRP A 346 18.66 5.02 7.45
C TRP A 346 19.55 4.68 8.62
N ARG A 347 18.91 4.36 9.75
CA ARG A 347 19.55 4.09 11.02
C ARG A 347 18.79 3.00 11.76
N ARG A 348 19.48 2.36 12.70
CA ARG A 348 18.86 1.38 13.60
C ARG A 348 18.03 2.08 14.68
N PRO A 349 17.03 1.38 15.25
CA PRO A 349 16.25 1.91 16.36
C PRO A 349 17.12 2.37 17.52
N ASN A 350 16.82 3.56 18.06
CA ASN A 350 17.51 4.20 19.18
C ASN A 350 19.00 4.51 18.94
N THR A 351 19.44 4.57 17.69
CA THR A 351 20.77 5.08 17.33
C THR A 351 20.65 6.47 16.73
N ASN A 352 21.61 7.34 17.03
CA ASN A 352 21.76 8.65 16.39
C ASN A 352 22.94 8.65 15.39
N ASP A 353 23.40 7.46 14.99
CA ASP A 353 24.50 7.35 14.03
C ASP A 353 23.95 7.49 12.61
N ASP A 354 24.27 8.64 12.01
CA ASP A 354 23.88 9.00 10.65
C ASP A 354 25.03 8.81 9.65
N ALA A 355 26.21 8.31 10.06
CA ALA A 355 27.41 8.34 9.22
C ALA A 355 27.23 7.60 7.88
N GLN A 356 26.67 6.38 7.92
CA GLN A 356 26.39 5.60 6.71
C GLN A 356 25.31 6.26 5.85
N ALA A 357 24.24 6.75 6.46
CA ALA A 357 23.16 7.42 5.74
C ALA A 357 23.65 8.69 5.03
N ILE A 358 24.48 9.49 5.69
CA ILE A 358 25.13 10.66 5.10
C ILE A 358 26.03 10.25 3.94
N SER A 359 26.84 9.20 4.11
CA SER A 359 27.70 8.67 3.03
C SER A 359 26.88 8.26 1.80
N ASP A 360 25.79 7.53 2.00
CA ASP A 360 24.91 7.07 0.92
C ASP A 360 24.21 8.22 0.21
N LEU A 361 23.70 9.20 0.96
CA LEU A 361 23.05 10.40 0.41
C LEU A 361 24.04 11.30 -0.33
N GLN A 362 25.27 11.44 0.16
CA GLN A 362 26.35 12.15 -0.55
C GLN A 362 26.73 11.44 -1.85
N GLN A 363 26.77 10.10 -1.86
CA GLN A 363 26.99 9.35 -3.08
C GLN A 363 25.84 9.57 -4.07
N LEU A 364 24.59 9.53 -3.60
CA LEU A 364 23.40 9.78 -4.42
C LEU A 364 23.42 11.19 -5.03
N SER A 365 23.75 12.21 -4.25
CA SER A 365 23.71 13.60 -4.71
C SER A 365 24.77 13.93 -5.77
N ARG A 366 25.83 13.12 -5.86
CA ARG A 366 26.88 13.22 -6.89
C ARG A 366 26.52 12.52 -8.19
N LEU A 367 25.52 11.65 -8.21
CA LEU A 367 25.05 11.02 -9.45
C LEU A 367 24.37 12.04 -10.35
N ARG A 368 24.45 11.81 -11.66
CA ARG A 368 23.90 12.69 -12.70
C ARG A 368 23.04 11.86 -13.62
N PHE A 369 21.73 12.07 -13.58
CA PHE A 369 20.71 11.31 -14.28
C PHE A 369 20.14 12.14 -15.43
N PRO A 370 20.67 12.02 -16.67
CA PRO A 370 20.32 12.91 -17.79
C PRO A 370 18.84 12.86 -18.21
N ASN A 371 18.13 11.81 -17.80
CA ASN A 371 16.75 11.55 -18.18
C ASN A 371 15.77 11.61 -16.99
N LEU A 372 16.23 11.98 -15.79
CA LEU A 372 15.42 11.98 -14.59
C LEU A 372 14.28 12.99 -14.68
N ARG A 373 13.05 12.48 -14.53
CA ARG A 373 11.81 13.27 -14.50
C ARG A 373 11.11 13.20 -13.15
N ALA A 374 11.33 12.13 -12.39
CA ALA A 374 10.73 11.95 -11.09
C ALA A 374 11.78 11.54 -10.06
N PHE A 375 11.90 12.35 -9.01
CA PHE A 375 12.76 12.09 -7.86
C PHE A 375 11.91 12.14 -6.60
N GLN A 376 11.83 11.02 -5.89
CA GLN A 376 11.05 10.89 -4.67
C GLN A 376 11.91 10.32 -3.58
N LEU A 377 11.99 11.03 -2.46
CA LEU A 377 12.59 10.56 -1.23
C LEU A 377 11.64 10.95 -0.08
N ARG A 378 10.88 9.98 0.43
CA ARG A 378 9.85 10.19 1.48
C ARG A 378 10.20 9.41 2.72
N ASN A 379 10.20 10.02 3.89
CA ASN A 379 11.00 9.50 5.01
C ASN A 379 10.48 9.85 6.40
N ALA A 380 9.22 10.24 6.56
CA ALA A 380 8.77 10.83 7.81
C ALA A 380 7.73 10.01 8.60
N VAL A 381 7.93 8.69 8.74
CA VAL A 381 6.95 7.82 9.43
C VAL A 381 7.41 7.34 10.81
N VAL A 382 8.68 6.93 10.91
CA VAL A 382 9.33 6.53 12.16
C VAL A 382 10.72 7.19 12.22
N GLN A 383 11.29 7.33 13.42
CA GLN A 383 12.55 8.07 13.61
C GLN A 383 13.67 7.52 12.73
N GLU A 384 13.69 6.22 12.50
CA GLU A 384 14.66 5.50 11.67
C GLU A 384 14.56 5.89 10.19
N THR A 385 13.40 6.34 9.74
CA THR A 385 13.20 6.80 8.36
C THR A 385 13.61 8.25 8.14
N ALA A 386 13.73 9.07 9.20
CA ALA A 386 13.98 10.50 9.05
C ALA A 386 15.31 10.78 8.34
N LEU A 387 15.37 11.81 7.50
CA LEU A 387 16.63 12.22 6.88
C LEU A 387 17.68 12.61 7.95
N PRO A 388 18.98 12.31 7.72
CA PRO A 388 20.05 12.79 8.58
C PRO A 388 20.01 14.30 8.83
N ARG A 389 20.52 14.71 9.99
CA ARG A 389 20.61 16.15 10.32
C ARG A 389 21.52 16.86 9.31
N GLY A 390 21.10 18.05 8.88
CA GLY A 390 21.86 18.85 7.92
C GLY A 390 21.81 18.33 6.47
N CYS A 391 20.70 17.68 6.09
CA CYS A 391 20.40 17.32 4.70
C CYS A 391 19.16 18.11 4.22
N PHE A 392 19.38 19.04 3.28
CA PHE A 392 18.47 20.08 2.80
C PHE A 392 18.53 20.20 1.29
N LEU A 393 17.39 20.05 0.62
CA LEU A 393 17.35 19.92 -0.83
C LEU A 393 17.99 21.11 -1.59
N PHE A 394 17.81 22.34 -1.09
CA PHE A 394 18.22 23.56 -1.80
C PHE A 394 19.40 24.30 -1.17
N GLU A 395 20.07 23.73 -0.17
CA GLU A 395 21.06 24.50 0.60
C GLU A 395 22.38 23.75 0.88
N ASP A 396 22.44 22.45 0.62
CA ASP A 396 23.63 21.64 0.91
C ASP A 396 24.00 20.65 -0.21
N MET A 397 24.26 19.38 0.13
CA MET A 397 24.76 18.34 -0.77
C MET A 397 23.86 18.09 -1.98
N PHE A 398 22.57 18.43 -1.90
CA PHE A 398 21.62 18.27 -3.01
C PHE A 398 21.42 19.52 -3.87
N LEU A 399 22.05 20.66 -3.56
CA LEU A 399 21.91 21.86 -4.38
C LEU A 399 22.45 21.62 -5.80
N ASP A 400 23.69 21.14 -5.92
CA ASP A 400 24.31 20.77 -7.20
C ASP A 400 23.53 19.67 -7.94
N PHE A 401 22.88 18.79 -7.17
CA PHE A 401 21.99 17.78 -7.73
C PHE A 401 20.80 18.46 -8.41
N MET A 402 20.10 19.37 -7.73
CA MET A 402 18.93 20.03 -8.30
C MET A 402 19.27 20.88 -9.53
N GLU A 403 20.45 21.51 -9.57
CA GLU A 403 20.94 22.25 -10.75
C GLU A 403 21.17 21.36 -11.96
N ALA A 404 21.70 20.15 -11.74
CA ALA A 404 22.00 19.21 -12.82
C ALA A 404 20.75 18.55 -13.42
N HIS A 405 19.66 18.45 -12.66
CA HIS A 405 18.47 17.68 -13.04
C HIS A 405 17.29 18.57 -13.46
N THR A 406 17.49 19.36 -14.50
CA THR A 406 16.50 20.34 -14.99
C THR A 406 15.23 19.73 -15.60
N LYS A 407 15.17 18.42 -15.85
CA LYS A 407 14.00 17.74 -16.41
C LYS A 407 13.00 17.25 -15.35
N LEU A 408 13.24 17.52 -14.06
CA LEU A 408 12.38 17.09 -12.97
C LEU A 408 10.98 17.71 -13.06
N GLN A 409 9.97 16.83 -13.14
CA GLN A 409 8.55 17.14 -13.19
C GLN A 409 7.81 16.64 -11.94
N CYS A 410 8.33 15.61 -11.27
CA CYS A 410 7.78 15.07 -10.03
C CYS A 410 8.83 15.13 -8.93
N LEU A 411 8.48 15.76 -7.81
CA LEU A 411 9.37 15.92 -6.66
C LEU A 411 8.65 15.50 -5.38
N ALA A 412 9.26 14.57 -4.63
CA ALA A 412 8.83 14.26 -3.28
C ALA A 412 10.00 14.40 -2.30
N TRP A 413 9.78 15.17 -1.24
CA TRP A 413 10.79 15.47 -0.22
C TRP A 413 10.11 15.93 1.08
N PRO A 414 10.72 15.71 2.26
CA PRO A 414 10.15 16.21 3.52
C PRO A 414 10.06 17.74 3.55
N LEU A 415 8.91 18.27 3.95
CA LEU A 415 8.59 19.70 3.89
C LEU A 415 9.57 20.56 4.72
N ASP A 416 9.99 20.08 5.89
CA ASP A 416 10.95 20.73 6.78
C ASP A 416 12.41 20.55 6.33
N ARG A 417 12.66 19.92 5.17
CA ARG A 417 14.00 19.59 4.65
C ARG A 417 14.27 20.16 3.26
N PHE A 418 13.49 21.11 2.79
CA PHE A 418 13.84 21.88 1.60
C PHE A 418 14.89 22.95 1.88
N PHE A 419 14.69 23.69 2.97
CA PHE A 419 15.50 24.82 3.41
C PHE A 419 16.04 24.57 4.82
N SER A 420 17.18 25.17 5.18
CA SER A 420 17.67 25.24 6.56
C SER A 420 16.91 26.32 7.34
N HIS A 421 17.02 26.31 8.66
CA HIS A 421 16.56 27.43 9.49
C HIS A 421 17.60 28.57 9.55
N GLN A 422 18.83 28.32 9.06
CA GLN A 422 19.94 29.26 9.14
C GLN A 422 19.96 30.22 7.96
N LYS A 423 20.49 31.42 8.19
CA LYS A 423 20.70 32.41 7.12
C LYS A 423 21.79 31.91 6.17
N GLN A 424 21.43 31.82 4.90
CA GLN A 424 22.32 31.36 3.84
C GLN A 424 23.29 32.45 3.35
N SER A 425 24.36 32.02 2.68
CA SER A 425 25.24 32.93 1.93
C SER A 425 24.53 33.49 0.70
N ASN A 426 24.97 34.65 0.23
CA ASN A 426 24.39 35.29 -0.97
C ASN A 426 24.53 34.43 -2.23
N ASP A 427 25.60 33.64 -2.33
CA ASP A 427 25.85 32.73 -3.45
C ASP A 427 24.80 31.61 -3.50
N VAL A 428 24.59 30.92 -2.36
CA VAL A 428 23.61 29.85 -2.27
C VAL A 428 22.20 30.38 -2.55
N LEU A 429 21.84 31.54 -1.98
CA LEU A 429 20.54 32.18 -2.24
C LEU A 429 20.29 32.43 -3.73
N ALA A 430 21.29 32.96 -4.45
CA ALA A 430 21.17 33.25 -5.87
C ALA A 430 20.94 31.97 -6.69
N ARG A 431 21.70 30.91 -6.39
CA ARG A 431 21.59 29.59 -7.04
C ARG A 431 20.23 28.95 -6.77
N THR A 432 19.77 28.97 -5.53
CA THR A 432 18.45 28.47 -5.13
C THR A 432 17.33 29.21 -5.85
N GLN A 433 17.40 30.54 -5.96
CA GLN A 433 16.40 31.32 -6.71
C GLN A 433 16.32 30.93 -8.19
N MET A 434 17.46 30.64 -8.85
CA MET A 434 17.47 30.14 -10.23
C MET A 434 16.75 28.80 -10.35
N ILE A 435 16.99 27.88 -9.42
CA ILE A 435 16.33 26.57 -9.38
C ILE A 435 14.82 26.76 -9.18
N ILE A 436 14.40 27.59 -8.23
CA ILE A 436 12.97 27.84 -7.97
C ILE A 436 12.27 28.46 -9.19
N TYR A 437 12.93 29.41 -9.84
CA TYR A 437 12.43 30.03 -11.08
C TYR A 437 12.25 29.01 -12.20
N HIS A 438 13.16 28.04 -12.31
CA HIS A 438 13.04 26.94 -13.26
C HIS A 438 11.89 25.99 -12.87
N LEU A 439 11.90 25.47 -11.63
CA LEU A 439 10.90 24.52 -11.13
C LEU A 439 9.47 25.05 -11.20
N ARG A 440 9.28 26.36 -11.02
CA ARG A 440 8.01 27.08 -11.19
C ARG A 440 7.24 26.67 -12.45
N ASN A 441 7.96 26.40 -13.55
CA ASN A 441 7.40 26.11 -14.87
C ASN A 441 7.53 24.64 -15.29
N VAL A 442 8.12 23.78 -14.46
CA VAL A 442 8.41 22.38 -14.82
C VAL A 442 7.76 21.38 -13.86
N ILE A 443 7.67 21.68 -12.56
CA ILE A 443 7.06 20.76 -11.59
C ILE A 443 5.55 20.65 -11.80
N VAL A 444 5.09 19.42 -11.92
CA VAL A 444 3.68 19.03 -12.13
C VAL A 444 3.14 18.23 -10.94
N ASP A 445 3.95 17.36 -10.32
CA ASP A 445 3.58 16.57 -9.14
C ASP A 445 4.50 16.92 -7.96
N LEU A 446 3.92 17.45 -6.89
CA LEU A 446 4.61 17.83 -5.67
C LEU A 446 4.06 17.03 -4.49
N ARG A 447 4.95 16.32 -3.80
CA ARG A 447 4.58 15.49 -2.63
C ARG A 447 5.42 15.87 -1.43
N LEU A 448 4.75 16.15 -0.33
CA LEU A 448 5.35 16.71 0.87
C LEU A 448 4.91 15.90 2.07
N ASP A 449 5.86 15.52 2.91
CA ASP A 449 5.63 14.84 4.18
C ASP A 449 6.32 15.55 5.35
N CYS A 450 5.73 15.45 6.54
CA CYS A 450 6.37 15.79 7.81
C CYS A 450 6.29 14.62 8.78
N PHE A 451 7.18 14.63 9.76
CA PHE A 451 7.27 13.55 10.75
C PHE A 451 5.96 13.38 11.52
N TYR A 452 5.51 12.14 11.70
CA TYR A 452 4.35 11.81 12.53
C TYR A 452 4.72 11.79 14.02
N SER A 453 4.12 12.65 14.83
CA SER A 453 4.28 12.64 16.30
C SER A 453 3.40 11.61 17.01
N GLY A 454 2.70 10.71 16.27
CA GLY A 454 1.77 9.70 16.82
C GLY A 454 0.47 10.24 17.41
N ASN A 455 0.43 11.55 17.65
CA ASN A 455 -0.55 12.27 18.46
C ASN A 455 -1.63 12.99 17.64
N GLY A 456 -1.57 12.88 16.31
CA GLY A 456 -2.38 13.69 15.40
C GLY A 456 -1.70 14.98 14.99
N GLU A 457 -2.19 15.59 13.91
CA GLU A 457 -1.76 16.91 13.46
C GLU A 457 -2.44 18.00 14.29
N MET A 458 -1.64 18.94 14.79
CA MET A 458 -2.14 20.13 15.45
C MET A 458 -2.76 21.11 14.45
N ASN A 459 -3.63 21.99 14.94
CA ASN A 459 -4.21 23.12 14.23
C ASN A 459 -3.14 24.10 13.80
N THR A 460 -2.25 24.40 14.72
CA THR A 460 -1.09 25.29 14.57
C THR A 460 0.03 24.69 15.39
N ASP A 461 1.25 24.71 14.86
CA ASP A 461 2.42 24.28 15.62
C ASP A 461 2.81 25.34 16.67
N GLU A 462 2.78 24.91 17.93
CA GLU A 462 3.20 25.68 19.11
C GLU A 462 4.49 25.05 19.66
N PRO A 463 5.67 25.37 19.08
CA PRO A 463 6.91 24.70 19.42
C PRO A 463 7.30 24.98 20.87
N ARG A 464 7.67 23.93 21.60
CA ARG A 464 8.13 23.96 22.99
C ARG A 464 9.64 23.87 23.06
N GLU A 465 10.23 23.09 22.16
CA GLU A 465 11.65 22.82 22.12
C GLU A 465 12.36 23.57 20.97
N PRO A 466 13.67 23.88 21.10
CA PRO A 466 14.40 24.59 20.06
C PRO A 466 14.36 23.93 18.68
N HIS A 467 14.43 22.59 18.63
CA HIS A 467 14.41 21.84 17.37
C HIS A 467 13.04 21.91 16.66
N GLU A 468 11.94 21.95 17.42
CA GLU A 468 10.58 22.15 16.89
C GLU A 468 10.46 23.55 16.28
N HIS A 469 11.06 24.56 16.93
CA HIS A 469 11.10 25.92 16.40
C HIS A 469 11.88 25.99 15.06
N GLU A 470 12.99 25.27 14.95
CA GLU A 470 13.75 25.16 13.71
C GLU A 470 12.96 24.44 12.60
N GLU A 471 12.21 23.39 12.92
CA GLU A 471 11.30 22.72 11.98
C GLU A 471 10.20 23.67 11.49
N LEU A 472 9.57 24.40 12.41
CA LEU A 472 8.56 25.41 12.11
C LEU A 472 9.08 26.47 11.12
N ILE A 473 10.26 27.04 11.39
CA ILE A 473 10.89 28.02 10.51
C ILE A 473 11.06 27.44 9.11
N ARG A 474 11.59 26.22 8.99
CA ARG A 474 11.87 25.58 7.70
C ARG A 474 10.62 25.34 6.86
N ARG A 475 9.53 24.85 7.47
CA ARG A 475 8.25 24.63 6.76
C ARG A 475 7.63 25.94 6.30
N ARG A 476 7.64 26.98 7.17
CA ARG A 476 7.13 28.31 6.81
C ARG A 476 7.97 28.97 5.72
N ARG A 477 9.31 28.80 5.74
CA ARG A 477 10.18 29.22 4.63
C ARG A 477 9.78 28.54 3.32
N PHE A 478 9.49 27.24 3.31
CA PHE A 478 9.01 26.57 2.11
C PHE A 478 7.75 27.21 1.52
N ILE A 479 6.76 27.52 2.37
CA ILE A 479 5.51 28.15 1.92
C ILE A 479 5.79 29.53 1.31
N CYS A 480 6.63 30.34 1.97
CA CYS A 480 6.89 31.73 1.59
C CYS A 480 7.88 31.89 0.43
N GLU A 481 8.88 31.01 0.33
CA GLU A 481 10.02 31.14 -0.59
C GLU A 481 9.96 30.16 -1.77
N PHE A 482 9.14 29.10 -1.70
CA PHE A 482 8.98 28.12 -2.78
C PHE A 482 7.54 28.06 -3.31
N ALA A 483 6.58 27.71 -2.46
CA ALA A 483 5.22 27.38 -2.90
C ALA A 483 4.53 28.56 -3.62
N VAL A 484 4.68 29.78 -3.10
CA VAL A 484 4.08 31.01 -3.67
C VAL A 484 4.54 31.30 -5.11
N HIS A 485 5.71 30.79 -5.51
CA HIS A 485 6.26 31.04 -6.85
C HIS A 485 5.79 30.03 -7.88
N MET A 486 5.30 28.86 -7.48
CA MET A 486 4.91 27.79 -8.41
C MET A 486 3.72 28.20 -9.29
N ARG A 487 3.70 27.73 -10.55
CA ARG A 487 2.62 28.04 -11.51
C ARG A 487 2.07 26.82 -12.26
N LYS A 488 2.75 25.67 -12.22
CA LYS A 488 2.41 24.50 -13.05
C LYS A 488 1.97 23.26 -12.26
N VAL A 489 1.98 23.30 -10.93
CA VAL A 489 1.63 22.12 -10.13
C VAL A 489 0.20 21.68 -10.47
N GLU A 490 0.02 20.43 -10.88
CA GLU A 490 -1.29 19.84 -11.16
C GLU A 490 -1.69 18.83 -10.08
N GLN A 491 -0.71 18.23 -9.40
CA GLN A 491 -0.93 17.24 -8.36
C GLN A 491 -0.18 17.66 -7.09
N LEU A 492 -0.92 17.75 -5.99
CA LEU A 492 -0.37 18.04 -4.68
C LEU A 492 -0.73 16.91 -3.72
N LYS A 493 0.27 16.39 -3.03
CA LYS A 493 0.10 15.39 -1.97
C LYS A 493 0.74 15.88 -0.68
N LEU A 494 -0.06 16.04 0.37
CA LEU A 494 0.39 16.42 1.71
C LEU A 494 0.12 15.24 2.65
N GLU A 495 1.17 14.72 3.26
CA GLU A 495 1.13 13.61 4.21
C GLU A 495 1.83 13.99 5.51
N GLY A 496 1.69 13.17 6.56
CA GLY A 496 2.47 13.37 7.76
C GLY A 496 1.91 14.39 8.73
N GLY A 497 2.73 14.71 9.73
CA GLY A 497 2.43 15.61 10.84
C GLY A 497 2.32 17.09 10.49
N ILE A 498 1.98 17.46 9.24
CA ILE A 498 1.92 18.87 8.83
C ILE A 498 0.72 19.55 9.54
N PRO A 499 0.94 20.65 10.29
CA PRO A 499 -0.12 21.42 10.93
C PRO A 499 -1.20 21.89 9.96
N ARG A 500 -2.45 22.03 10.43
CA ARG A 500 -3.59 22.35 9.56
C ARG A 500 -3.52 23.76 8.96
N ASP A 501 -3.04 24.75 9.71
CA ASP A 501 -2.81 26.11 9.21
C ASP A 501 -1.72 26.15 8.13
N GLU A 502 -0.64 25.38 8.28
CA GLU A 502 0.39 25.25 7.25
C GLU A 502 -0.14 24.54 5.99
N LYS A 503 -0.98 23.50 6.12
CA LYS A 503 -1.69 22.88 4.98
C LYS A 503 -2.56 23.91 4.24
N ARG A 504 -3.30 24.74 4.99
CA ARG A 504 -4.14 25.83 4.44
C ARG A 504 -3.29 26.83 3.67
N GLU A 505 -2.24 27.37 4.28
CA GLU A 505 -1.38 28.38 3.67
C GLU A 505 -0.63 27.84 2.45
N LEU A 506 -0.26 26.56 2.48
CA LEU A 506 0.39 25.92 1.33
C LEU A 506 -0.57 25.77 0.14
N VAL A 507 -1.82 25.35 0.36
CA VAL A 507 -2.86 25.32 -0.68
C VAL A 507 -3.14 26.73 -1.22
N ARG A 508 -3.20 27.73 -0.34
CA ARG A 508 -3.40 29.15 -0.70
C ARG A 508 -2.24 29.69 -1.53
N ALA A 509 -0.99 29.38 -1.14
CA ALA A 509 0.22 29.78 -1.87
C ALA A 509 0.23 29.24 -3.30
N LEU A 510 -0.36 28.07 -3.54
CA LEU A 510 -0.46 27.44 -4.85
C LEU A 510 -1.63 27.91 -5.72
N ARG A 511 -2.42 28.93 -5.32
CA ARG A 511 -3.64 29.38 -6.06
C ARG A 511 -3.48 29.69 -7.55
N HIS A 512 -2.26 29.95 -8.01
CA HIS A 512 -1.97 30.21 -9.43
C HIS A 512 -1.61 28.94 -10.21
N CYS A 513 -1.62 27.79 -9.56
CA CYS A 513 -1.38 26.49 -10.17
C CYS A 513 -2.71 25.83 -10.58
N PRO A 514 -2.76 25.11 -11.71
CA PRO A 514 -3.96 24.39 -12.15
C PRO A 514 -4.08 23.04 -11.42
N LEU A 515 -4.33 23.06 -10.10
CA LEU A 515 -4.41 21.84 -9.29
C LEU A 515 -5.60 20.96 -9.71
N LYS A 516 -5.30 19.84 -10.37
CA LYS A 516 -6.29 18.81 -10.74
C LYS A 516 -6.48 17.76 -9.66
N LYS A 517 -5.45 17.50 -8.85
CA LYS A 517 -5.47 16.46 -7.82
C LYS A 517 -4.92 16.98 -6.51
N LEU A 518 -5.71 16.85 -5.45
CA LEU A 518 -5.29 17.16 -4.09
C LEU A 518 -5.47 15.94 -3.19
N VAL A 519 -4.38 15.50 -2.58
CA VAL A 519 -4.36 14.37 -1.65
C VAL A 519 -3.86 14.86 -0.29
N LEU A 520 -4.72 14.80 0.71
CA LEU A 520 -4.43 15.14 2.09
C LEU A 520 -4.54 13.87 2.92
N ILE A 521 -3.44 13.44 3.52
CA ILE A 521 -3.37 12.23 4.34
C ILE A 521 -2.80 12.60 5.70
N GLY A 522 -3.50 12.21 6.76
CA GLY A 522 -3.09 12.47 8.13
C GLY A 522 -3.67 11.44 9.09
N VAL A 523 -3.34 11.60 10.37
CA VAL A 523 -3.99 10.89 11.48
C VAL A 523 -5.36 11.52 11.74
N THR A 524 -5.42 12.85 11.75
CA THR A 524 -6.65 13.64 11.88
C THR A 524 -7.28 13.91 10.50
N PHE A 525 -8.61 14.03 10.48
CA PHE A 525 -9.35 14.32 9.27
C PHE A 525 -8.98 15.73 8.77
N PRO A 526 -8.42 15.86 7.55
CA PRO A 526 -7.75 17.10 7.15
C PRO A 526 -8.69 18.30 7.04
N VAL A 527 -9.99 18.07 6.85
CA VAL A 527 -10.98 19.14 6.64
C VAL A 527 -11.39 19.83 7.94
N GLY A 528 -11.42 19.11 9.06
CA GLY A 528 -12.06 19.58 10.29
C GLY A 528 -12.38 18.44 11.24
N ASN A 529 -12.23 18.67 12.55
CA ASN A 529 -12.64 17.71 13.57
C ASN A 529 -14.17 17.76 13.77
N THR A 530 -14.87 16.72 13.32
CA THR A 530 -16.33 16.63 13.44
C THR A 530 -16.81 16.07 14.77
N TRP A 531 -15.90 15.65 15.65
CA TRP A 531 -16.23 15.02 16.95
C TRP A 531 -16.18 16.00 18.12
N GLY A 532 -15.86 17.26 17.85
CA GLY A 532 -15.63 18.28 18.86
C GLY A 532 -14.34 18.04 19.66
N PRO A 533 -14.00 18.96 20.59
CA PRO A 533 -12.77 18.89 21.36
C PRO A 533 -12.70 17.58 22.16
N ARG A 534 -11.56 16.90 22.09
CA ARG A 534 -11.28 15.61 22.75
C ARG A 534 -12.26 14.48 22.37
N GLY A 535 -12.89 14.59 21.21
CA GLY A 535 -13.84 13.62 20.67
C GLY A 535 -15.12 13.47 21.51
N ILE A 536 -15.56 14.51 22.21
CA ILE A 536 -16.73 14.46 23.13
C ILE A 536 -17.99 13.98 22.40
N GLU A 537 -18.24 14.44 21.17
CA GLU A 537 -19.44 14.05 20.42
C GLU A 537 -19.35 12.58 19.99
N LEU A 538 -18.18 12.09 19.58
CA LEU A 538 -18.00 10.67 19.27
C LEU A 538 -18.31 9.80 20.49
N LYS A 539 -17.81 10.18 21.67
CA LYS A 539 -18.04 9.43 22.92
C LYS A 539 -19.52 9.30 23.31
N GLN A 540 -20.40 10.17 22.81
CA GLN A 540 -21.84 10.04 23.03
C GLN A 540 -22.45 8.88 22.22
N HIS A 541 -21.89 8.59 21.04
CA HIS A 541 -22.36 7.54 20.12
C HIS A 541 -21.51 6.28 20.16
N ASP A 542 -20.30 6.39 20.71
CA ASP A 542 -19.30 5.34 20.82
C ASP A 542 -18.60 5.38 22.20
N PRO A 543 -19.35 5.16 23.31
CA PRO A 543 -18.89 5.44 24.68
C PRO A 543 -17.75 4.54 25.15
N HIS A 544 -17.58 3.38 24.51
CA HIS A 544 -16.54 2.42 24.84
C HIS A 544 -15.25 2.60 24.02
N HIS A 545 -15.18 3.65 23.20
CA HIS A 545 -14.07 3.87 22.30
C HIS A 545 -12.83 4.33 23.08
N ALA A 546 -11.80 3.48 23.08
CA ALA A 546 -10.55 3.69 23.81
C ALA A 546 -9.41 4.01 22.83
N SER A 547 -9.41 5.19 22.22
CA SER A 547 -8.24 5.69 21.48
C SER A 547 -7.63 6.89 22.20
N ASP A 548 -6.37 6.78 22.59
CA ASP A 548 -5.57 7.87 23.15
C ASP A 548 -5.52 9.08 22.21
N ALA A 549 -5.58 8.84 20.89
CA ALA A 549 -5.53 9.90 19.89
C ALA A 549 -6.80 10.77 19.86
N THR A 550 -7.93 10.31 20.42
CA THR A 550 -9.12 11.16 20.60
C THR A 550 -8.89 12.27 21.63
N SER A 551 -7.98 12.06 22.59
CA SER A 551 -7.73 13.01 23.68
C SER A 551 -7.04 14.30 23.23
N GLN A 552 -6.41 14.27 22.05
CA GLN A 552 -5.60 15.37 21.51
C GLN A 552 -6.31 16.11 20.36
N LEU A 553 -7.53 15.70 20.02
CA LEU A 553 -8.35 16.39 19.04
C LEU A 553 -8.73 17.78 19.53
N GLU A 554 -8.25 18.79 18.82
CA GLU A 554 -8.56 20.19 19.10
C GLU A 554 -9.96 20.57 18.62
N GLY A 555 -10.59 21.52 19.30
CA GLY A 555 -11.90 22.03 18.92
C GLY A 555 -11.86 22.88 17.65
N GLU A 556 -12.99 22.95 16.96
CA GLU A 556 -13.21 23.87 15.86
C GLU A 556 -13.88 25.16 16.34
N ASP A 557 -13.63 26.27 15.66
CA ASP A 557 -14.39 27.51 15.86
C ASP A 557 -15.77 27.42 15.18
N LEU A 558 -16.72 26.80 15.87
CA LEU A 558 -18.07 26.58 15.34
C LEU A 558 -18.76 27.89 14.93
N GLU A 559 -18.58 28.98 15.68
CA GLU A 559 -19.21 30.26 15.37
C GLU A 559 -18.65 30.85 14.08
N GLY A 560 -17.32 30.87 13.92
CA GLY A 560 -16.65 31.28 12.69
C GLY A 560 -17.09 30.45 11.49
N ILE A 561 -17.12 29.12 11.65
CA ILE A 561 -17.53 28.19 10.59
C ILE A 561 -18.98 28.43 10.16
N LEU A 562 -19.89 28.61 11.11
CA LEU A 562 -21.29 28.90 10.83
C LEU A 562 -21.48 30.28 10.19
N ALA A 563 -20.68 31.27 10.57
CA ALA A 563 -20.70 32.59 9.95
C ALA A 563 -20.34 32.51 8.46
N TYR A 564 -19.29 31.77 8.10
CA TYR A 564 -18.92 31.52 6.69
C TYR A 564 -19.93 30.67 5.93
N TYR A 565 -20.51 29.66 6.60
CA TYR A 565 -21.55 28.83 5.99
C TYR A 565 -22.80 29.63 5.64
N LYS A 566 -23.22 30.57 6.51
CA LYS A 566 -24.37 31.46 6.28
C LYS A 566 -24.06 32.55 5.26
N ASN A 567 -22.88 33.15 5.34
CA ASN A 567 -22.45 34.22 4.46
C ASN A 567 -21.72 33.62 3.25
N ALA A 568 -22.49 33.15 2.26
CA ALA A 568 -21.98 32.49 1.05
C ALA A 568 -20.97 33.33 0.22
N ASN A 569 -20.79 34.61 0.56
CA ASN A 569 -19.86 35.53 -0.07
C ASN A 569 -18.45 35.32 0.47
N LEU A 570 -17.52 35.01 -0.43
CA LEU A 570 -16.12 34.90 -0.12
C LEU A 570 -15.52 36.31 -0.02
N PRO A 571 -14.82 36.66 1.06
CA PRO A 571 -13.92 37.81 1.02
C PRO A 571 -12.92 37.60 -0.13
N SER A 572 -12.90 38.54 -1.07
CA SER A 572 -11.85 38.62 -2.08
C SER A 572 -10.62 39.21 -1.42
N ASP A 573 -9.80 38.39 -0.77
CA ASP A 573 -8.55 38.89 -0.20
C ASP A 573 -7.48 39.03 -1.28
N GLU A 574 -7.21 40.28 -1.66
CA GLU A 574 -5.88 40.72 -2.06
C GLU A 574 -4.89 40.32 -0.94
N LEU A 575 -3.69 39.82 -1.28
CA LEU A 575 -2.81 39.20 -0.26
C LEU A 575 -2.40 40.17 0.85
N ALA A 576 -2.97 39.98 2.04
CA ALA A 576 -2.14 39.91 3.22
C ALA A 576 -1.26 38.65 3.12
N GLY A 577 0.00 38.73 3.60
CA GLY A 577 0.97 37.62 3.60
C GLY A 577 0.47 36.34 4.29
N PRO A 578 1.29 35.27 4.35
CA PRO A 578 0.91 34.05 5.06
C PRO A 578 0.55 34.36 6.50
N TYR A 579 -0.54 33.77 6.96
CA TYR A 579 -1.00 33.91 8.33
C TYR A 579 -1.09 32.52 8.97
N TYR A 580 -0.46 32.39 10.13
CA TYR A 580 -0.38 31.15 10.90
C TYR A 580 -1.12 31.33 12.22
N GLY A 581 -1.78 30.29 12.69
CA GLY A 581 -2.71 30.34 13.82
C GLY A 581 -4.12 29.86 13.50
N TRP A 582 -4.88 29.67 14.58
CA TRP A 582 -6.24 29.17 14.57
C TRP A 582 -7.25 30.24 15.04
N ARG A 583 -7.59 31.17 14.15
CA ARG A 583 -8.64 32.20 14.36
C ARG A 583 -9.95 31.78 13.69
N ALA A 584 -10.97 32.63 13.81
CA ALA A 584 -12.23 32.57 13.06
C ALA A 584 -12.03 32.75 11.54
N GLU A 585 -11.36 31.78 10.92
CA GLU A 585 -11.02 31.74 9.50
C GLU A 585 -11.88 30.73 8.74
N PRO A 586 -11.95 30.84 7.41
CA PRO A 586 -12.63 29.83 6.61
C PRO A 586 -12.02 28.44 6.85
N PRO A 587 -12.85 27.38 7.00
CA PRO A 587 -12.38 26.00 7.00
C PRO A 587 -11.44 25.68 5.83
N LEU A 588 -10.58 24.67 6.01
CA LEU A 588 -9.68 24.23 4.95
C LEU A 588 -10.42 23.91 3.64
N MET A 589 -11.57 23.24 3.70
CA MET A 589 -12.36 22.93 2.51
C MET A 589 -12.85 24.19 1.78
N MET A 590 -13.20 25.24 2.52
CA MET A 590 -13.57 26.52 1.94
C MET A 590 -12.35 27.17 1.26
N THR A 591 -11.17 27.12 1.89
CA THR A 591 -9.92 27.63 1.29
C THR A 591 -9.57 26.88 -0.01
N ILE A 592 -9.71 25.55 -0.02
CA ILE A 592 -9.50 24.75 -1.24
C ILE A 592 -10.50 25.18 -2.31
N ALA A 593 -11.79 25.29 -1.96
CA ALA A 593 -12.83 25.65 -2.91
C ALA A 593 -12.62 27.06 -3.49
N GLN A 594 -12.24 28.03 -2.67
CA GLN A 594 -11.96 29.41 -3.08
C GLN A 594 -10.88 29.50 -4.16
N ASN A 595 -9.83 28.69 -4.04
CA ASN A 595 -8.65 28.82 -4.88
C ASN A 595 -8.64 27.81 -6.04
N HIS A 596 -9.26 26.64 -5.88
CA HIS A 596 -9.02 25.48 -6.76
C HIS A 596 -10.28 24.73 -7.20
N ALA A 597 -11.49 25.12 -6.78
CA ALA A 597 -12.72 24.39 -7.12
C ALA A 597 -12.94 24.20 -8.63
N SER A 598 -12.53 25.18 -9.43
CA SER A 598 -12.67 25.15 -10.89
C SER A 598 -11.68 24.21 -11.59
N THR A 599 -10.65 23.70 -10.90
CA THR A 599 -9.58 22.88 -11.52
C THR A 599 -9.51 21.47 -10.95
N ILE A 600 -9.91 21.26 -9.70
CA ILE A 600 -9.81 19.96 -9.04
C ILE A 600 -10.77 18.94 -9.66
N GLU A 601 -10.20 17.80 -10.05
CA GLU A 601 -10.88 16.61 -10.57
C GLU A 601 -10.83 15.43 -9.59
N GLU A 602 -9.80 15.34 -8.75
CA GLU A 602 -9.63 14.27 -7.75
C GLU A 602 -9.27 14.86 -6.38
N LEU A 603 -10.08 14.52 -5.36
CA LEU A 603 -9.86 14.93 -3.98
C LEU A 603 -9.77 13.69 -3.07
N LYS A 604 -8.69 13.59 -2.29
CA LYS A 604 -8.52 12.54 -1.28
C LYS A 604 -8.29 13.14 0.09
N LEU A 605 -9.16 12.81 1.03
CA LEU A 605 -9.22 13.35 2.38
C LEU A 605 -9.17 12.17 3.34
N CYS A 606 -7.95 11.77 3.71
CA CYS A 606 -7.71 10.58 4.52
C CYS A 606 -7.21 10.98 5.89
N GLY A 607 -7.93 10.58 6.92
CA GLY A 607 -7.60 10.79 8.33
C GLY A 607 -8.77 10.33 9.18
N TYR A 608 -8.49 9.45 10.14
CA TYR A 608 -9.54 8.72 10.86
C TYR A 608 -10.02 9.49 12.10
N ASN A 609 -9.14 10.22 12.78
CA ASN A 609 -9.53 10.98 13.97
C ASN A 609 -10.27 12.26 13.58
N GLY A 610 -11.46 12.46 14.12
CA GLY A 610 -12.29 13.64 13.81
C GLY A 610 -12.99 13.56 12.45
N SER A 611 -13.00 12.39 11.79
CA SER A 611 -13.71 12.21 10.51
C SER A 611 -15.22 12.12 10.68
N PRO A 612 -16.05 12.48 9.68
CA PRO A 612 -17.49 12.31 9.75
C PRO A 612 -17.92 10.91 10.22
N ILE A 613 -18.92 10.85 11.09
CA ILE A 613 -19.49 9.57 11.53
C ILE A 613 -20.50 9.12 10.48
N LEU A 614 -20.32 7.93 9.93
CA LEU A 614 -21.19 7.41 8.89
C LEU A 614 -22.62 7.26 9.43
N SER A 615 -23.59 7.78 8.69
CA SER A 615 -25.01 7.85 9.06
C SER A 615 -25.31 8.71 10.29
N TYR A 616 -24.35 9.47 10.79
CA TYR A 616 -24.54 10.42 11.88
C TYR A 616 -23.76 11.72 11.63
N MET A 617 -24.44 12.72 11.06
CA MET A 617 -23.84 14.02 10.81
C MET A 617 -23.95 14.91 12.04
N SER A 618 -22.82 15.24 12.66
CA SER A 618 -22.79 16.25 13.72
C SER A 618 -23.13 17.65 13.17
N PRO A 619 -23.57 18.60 14.01
CA PRO A 619 -23.94 19.94 13.55
C PRO A 619 -22.84 20.66 12.76
N ILE A 620 -21.58 20.38 13.06
CA ILE A 620 -20.42 20.98 12.38
C ILE A 620 -20.06 20.29 11.06
N THR A 621 -20.49 19.04 10.84
CA THR A 621 -20.11 18.27 9.66
C THR A 621 -20.67 18.90 8.38
N THR A 622 -21.92 19.35 8.40
CA THR A 622 -22.56 19.99 7.23
C THR A 622 -21.82 21.26 6.79
N PRO A 623 -21.55 22.23 7.68
CA PRO A 623 -20.74 23.40 7.35
C PRO A 623 -19.35 23.08 6.78
N LEU A 624 -18.66 22.07 7.33
CA LEU A 624 -17.32 21.67 6.90
C LEU A 624 -17.29 21.09 5.48
N LEU A 625 -18.29 20.28 5.13
CA LEU A 625 -18.36 19.61 3.82
C LEU A 625 -19.09 20.42 2.76
N TYR A 626 -19.90 21.42 3.15
CA TYR A 626 -20.67 22.26 2.22
C TYR A 626 -19.89 22.82 1.02
N PRO A 627 -18.62 23.27 1.14
CA PRO A 627 -17.91 23.83 -0.01
C PRO A 627 -17.62 22.81 -1.12
N LEU A 628 -17.78 21.50 -0.90
CA LEU A 628 -17.73 20.47 -1.94
C LEU A 628 -18.73 20.73 -3.09
N ARG A 629 -19.79 21.50 -2.85
CA ARG A 629 -20.79 21.87 -3.85
C ARG A 629 -20.24 22.75 -4.98
N ARG A 630 -19.03 23.29 -4.81
CA ARG A 630 -18.39 24.21 -5.76
C ARG A 630 -17.52 23.50 -6.79
N PHE A 631 -17.25 22.21 -6.60
CA PHE A 631 -16.34 21.44 -7.46
C PHE A 631 -17.10 20.80 -8.60
N ASP A 632 -17.38 21.56 -9.66
CA ASP A 632 -18.12 21.06 -10.83
C ASP A 632 -17.32 20.02 -11.64
N ASN A 633 -15.99 20.05 -11.55
CA ASN A 633 -15.08 19.16 -12.27
C ASN A 633 -14.70 17.90 -11.47
N LEU A 634 -15.22 17.71 -10.25
CA LEU A 634 -14.85 16.59 -9.39
C LEU A 634 -15.34 15.26 -9.97
N LYS A 635 -14.39 14.39 -10.32
CA LYS A 635 -14.61 13.03 -10.85
C LYS A 635 -14.42 11.96 -9.79
N GLN A 636 -13.53 12.19 -8.83
CA GLN A 636 -13.21 11.22 -7.79
C GLN A 636 -13.05 11.88 -6.43
N LEU A 637 -13.81 11.38 -5.45
CA LEU A 637 -13.69 11.75 -4.04
C LEU A 637 -13.36 10.51 -3.22
N VAL A 638 -12.31 10.60 -2.40
CA VAL A 638 -11.97 9.60 -1.37
C VAL A 638 -12.01 10.29 -0.02
N VAL A 639 -12.83 9.80 0.90
CA VAL A 639 -13.06 10.41 2.22
C VAL A 639 -13.06 9.31 3.29
N SER A 640 -12.40 9.56 4.41
CA SER A 640 -12.49 8.73 5.61
C SER A 640 -13.80 8.96 6.36
N PHE A 641 -14.39 7.89 6.86
CA PHE A 641 -15.57 7.90 7.73
C PHE A 641 -15.32 7.04 8.96
N TRP A 642 -15.88 7.46 10.10
CA TRP A 642 -15.97 6.62 11.30
C TRP A 642 -17.20 5.72 11.20
N LEU A 643 -16.98 4.41 11.37
CA LEU A 643 -18.05 3.42 11.35
C LEU A 643 -18.36 3.00 12.78
N LEU A 644 -19.60 3.22 13.23
CA LEU A 644 -20.07 2.71 14.52
C LEU A 644 -20.32 1.20 14.42
N THR A 645 -19.62 0.43 15.24
CA THR A 645 -19.64 -1.04 15.23
C THR A 645 -20.18 -1.66 16.52
N VAL A 646 -20.65 -0.82 17.45
CA VAL A 646 -21.31 -1.27 18.68
C VAL A 646 -22.68 -1.85 18.35
N PHE A 647 -22.95 -3.07 18.83
CA PHE A 647 -24.25 -3.72 18.77
C PHE A 647 -24.48 -4.51 20.06
N GLU A 648 -25.63 -4.26 20.73
CA GLU A 648 -25.98 -4.86 22.03
C GLU A 648 -24.83 -4.71 23.05
N ASP A 649 -24.34 -3.47 23.21
CA ASP A 649 -23.28 -3.06 24.14
C ASP A 649 -21.92 -3.77 23.95
N GLN A 650 -21.66 -4.34 22.76
CA GLN A 650 -20.40 -4.99 22.41
C GLN A 650 -19.84 -4.47 21.09
N TYR A 651 -18.51 -4.29 21.03
CA TYR A 651 -17.81 -4.07 19.76
C TYR A 651 -17.80 -5.33 18.92
N ARG A 652 -18.18 -5.19 17.65
CA ARG A 652 -18.28 -6.30 16.70
C ARG A 652 -17.34 -6.16 15.49
N ASP A 653 -16.26 -5.39 15.63
CA ASP A 653 -15.30 -5.12 14.55
C ASP A 653 -14.83 -6.41 13.86
N SER A 654 -14.35 -7.36 14.65
CA SER A 654 -13.84 -8.64 14.16
C SER A 654 -14.90 -9.42 13.37
N GLU A 655 -16.15 -9.39 13.80
CA GLU A 655 -17.25 -10.09 13.15
C GLU A 655 -17.69 -9.40 11.85
N ILE A 656 -17.68 -8.06 11.84
CA ILE A 656 -17.93 -7.25 10.64
C ILE A 656 -16.83 -7.50 9.61
N ILE A 657 -15.56 -7.38 10.01
CA ILE A 657 -14.40 -7.61 9.14
C ILE A 657 -14.44 -9.04 8.60
N GLN A 658 -14.68 -10.03 9.47
CA GLN A 658 -14.79 -11.43 9.06
C GLN A 658 -15.92 -11.62 8.04
N SER A 659 -17.09 -11.00 8.25
CA SER A 659 -18.19 -11.08 7.27
C SER A 659 -17.80 -10.54 5.89
N TRP A 660 -16.95 -9.50 5.83
CA TRP A 660 -16.44 -8.97 4.57
C TRP A 660 -15.43 -9.88 3.90
N VAL A 661 -14.55 -10.50 4.70
CA VAL A 661 -13.58 -11.50 4.23
C VAL A 661 -14.33 -12.71 3.67
N ASP A 662 -15.33 -13.20 4.40
CA ASP A 662 -16.14 -14.35 4.00
C ASP A 662 -16.91 -14.09 2.71
N THR A 663 -17.51 -12.90 2.56
CA THR A 663 -18.25 -12.52 1.33
C THR A 663 -17.34 -12.47 0.09
N ARG A 664 -16.02 -12.28 0.27
CA ARG A 664 -15.03 -12.26 -0.82
C ARG A 664 -14.46 -13.64 -1.13
N SER A 665 -14.74 -14.65 -0.31
CA SER A 665 -14.25 -16.02 -0.54
C SER A 665 -15.21 -16.79 -1.46
N PRO A 666 -14.76 -17.34 -2.60
CA PRO A 666 -15.58 -18.16 -3.49
C PRO A 666 -16.13 -19.44 -2.82
N SER A 667 -15.52 -19.86 -1.71
CA SER A 667 -15.88 -21.07 -0.95
C SER A 667 -16.75 -20.81 0.27
N SER A 668 -17.10 -19.56 0.58
CA SER A 668 -17.87 -19.25 1.80
C SER A 668 -19.37 -19.46 1.58
N THR A 669 -19.94 -20.41 2.33
CA THR A 669 -21.39 -20.61 2.48
C THR A 669 -21.98 -19.80 3.65
N ALA A 670 -21.20 -18.91 4.27
CA ALA A 670 -21.43 -18.41 5.64
C ALA A 670 -22.62 -17.43 5.82
N LEU A 671 -23.36 -17.08 4.77
CA LEU A 671 -24.48 -16.13 4.86
C LEU A 671 -25.78 -16.65 4.22
N VAL A 672 -26.06 -17.94 4.31
CA VAL A 672 -27.45 -18.42 4.12
C VAL A 672 -28.24 -18.00 5.36
N VAL A 673 -29.12 -17.00 5.22
CA VAL A 673 -30.15 -16.74 6.23
C VAL A 673 -31.06 -17.95 6.19
N VAL A 674 -30.91 -18.86 7.16
CA VAL A 674 -31.89 -19.91 7.40
C VAL A 674 -33.08 -19.23 8.04
N THR A 675 -33.93 -18.59 7.25
CA THR A 675 -35.32 -18.42 7.66
C THR A 675 -35.88 -19.83 7.68
N PRO A 676 -36.33 -20.37 8.83
CA PRO A 676 -37.02 -21.65 8.83
C PRO A 676 -38.16 -21.53 7.81
N PRO A 677 -38.34 -22.49 6.88
CA PRO A 677 -39.46 -22.41 5.96
C PRO A 677 -40.73 -22.31 6.79
N ALA A 678 -41.48 -21.23 6.61
CA ALA A 678 -42.86 -21.19 7.05
C ALA A 678 -43.59 -22.25 6.23
N THR A 679 -43.68 -23.48 6.73
CA THR A 679 -44.68 -24.43 6.27
C THR A 679 -46.02 -23.71 6.41
N PRO A 680 -46.74 -23.41 5.31
CA PRO A 680 -48.09 -22.92 5.45
C PRO A 680 -48.86 -24.02 6.16
N SER A 681 -49.42 -23.71 7.34
CA SER A 681 -50.39 -24.60 7.94
C SER A 681 -51.51 -24.77 6.92
N THR A 682 -51.72 -25.98 6.43
CA THR A 682 -52.91 -26.34 5.65
C THR A 682 -54.14 -25.94 6.45
N SER A 683 -54.75 -24.82 6.09
CA SER A 683 -56.07 -24.46 6.58
C SER A 683 -57.06 -25.44 5.95
N PRO A 684 -57.95 -26.08 6.74
CA PRO A 684 -59.06 -26.83 6.16
C PRO A 684 -59.95 -25.88 5.35
N PRO A 685 -60.67 -26.38 4.32
CA PRO A 685 -61.50 -25.55 3.46
C PRO A 685 -62.54 -24.82 4.30
N VAL A 686 -62.49 -23.48 4.28
CA VAL A 686 -63.46 -22.63 4.97
C VAL A 686 -64.69 -22.51 4.08
N ASP A 687 -65.84 -22.96 4.58
CA ASP A 687 -67.15 -22.75 3.97
C ASP A 687 -67.44 -21.23 3.87
N PRO A 688 -67.81 -20.68 2.69
CA PRO A 688 -68.04 -19.26 2.49
C PRO A 688 -69.19 -18.67 3.33
N ALA A 689 -69.96 -19.48 4.07
CA ALA A 689 -71.01 -19.03 4.97
C ALA A 689 -70.58 -18.81 6.44
N MET A 690 -69.34 -19.11 6.84
CA MET A 690 -68.88 -18.91 8.23
C MET A 690 -67.72 -17.93 8.35
N MET A 691 -67.87 -16.91 9.22
CA MET A 691 -66.76 -16.04 9.62
C MET A 691 -65.67 -16.87 10.32
N PRO A 692 -64.37 -16.68 10.01
CA PRO A 692 -63.30 -17.40 10.67
C PRO A 692 -63.26 -17.01 12.16
N ARG A 693 -63.28 -18.01 13.05
CA ARG A 693 -62.98 -17.77 14.46
C ARG A 693 -61.49 -17.43 14.58
N TYR A 694 -61.17 -16.21 15.01
CA TYR A 694 -59.82 -15.84 15.43
C TYR A 694 -59.49 -16.62 16.70
N ASN A 695 -58.87 -17.80 16.55
CA ASN A 695 -58.10 -18.38 17.64
C ASN A 695 -56.84 -17.53 17.79
N ASN A 696 -56.70 -16.85 18.93
CA ASN A 696 -55.45 -16.28 19.41
C ASN A 696 -54.43 -17.42 19.63
N GLN A 697 -53.88 -17.97 18.55
CA GLN A 697 -52.63 -18.70 18.64
C GLN A 697 -51.53 -17.67 18.82
N ALA A 698 -50.91 -17.66 19.99
CA ALA A 698 -49.68 -16.93 20.23
C ALA A 698 -48.70 -17.28 19.10
N SER A 699 -48.35 -16.28 18.30
CA SER A 699 -47.34 -16.42 17.25
C SER A 699 -46.08 -16.98 17.88
N ARG A 700 -45.66 -18.16 17.42
CA ARG A 700 -44.41 -18.82 17.81
C ARG A 700 -43.28 -17.80 17.69
N GLU A 701 -42.57 -17.48 18.77
CA GLU A 701 -41.43 -16.56 18.75
C GLU A 701 -40.40 -17.07 17.73
N GLN A 702 -40.32 -16.40 16.58
CA GLN A 702 -39.23 -16.62 15.65
C GLN A 702 -38.00 -15.93 16.24
N THR A 703 -37.02 -16.71 16.67
CA THR A 703 -35.70 -16.21 17.10
C THR A 703 -34.96 -15.65 15.87
N PHE A 704 -35.26 -14.40 15.52
CA PHE A 704 -34.52 -13.66 14.50
C PHE A 704 -33.09 -13.42 15.00
N ASN A 705 -32.10 -13.90 14.26
CA ASN A 705 -30.72 -13.48 14.48
C ASN A 705 -30.58 -12.02 14.03
N ARG A 706 -30.84 -11.08 14.95
CA ARG A 706 -30.79 -9.64 14.71
C ARG A 706 -29.43 -9.18 14.21
N TRP A 707 -28.36 -9.82 14.69
CA TRP A 707 -27.00 -9.52 14.26
C TRP A 707 -26.73 -9.92 12.80
N ALA A 708 -27.17 -11.10 12.37
CA ALA A 708 -27.04 -11.51 10.97
C ALA A 708 -27.80 -10.58 10.00
N VAL A 709 -28.98 -10.09 10.42
CA VAL A 709 -29.71 -9.06 9.68
C VAL A 709 -28.92 -7.74 9.62
N MET A 710 -28.32 -7.33 10.74
CA MET A 710 -27.48 -6.13 10.80
C MET A 710 -26.25 -6.23 9.90
N LEU A 711 -25.52 -7.34 9.90
CA LEU A 711 -24.40 -7.58 8.98
C LEU A 711 -24.82 -7.39 7.52
N LYS A 712 -25.96 -7.98 7.11
CA LYS A 712 -26.46 -7.88 5.73
C LYS A 712 -26.95 -6.48 5.36
N THR A 713 -27.70 -5.83 6.24
CA THR A 713 -28.40 -4.57 5.93
C THR A 713 -27.60 -3.32 6.26
N ARG A 714 -26.59 -3.40 7.14
CA ARG A 714 -25.80 -2.25 7.59
C ARG A 714 -24.35 -2.30 7.15
N PHE A 715 -23.75 -3.48 7.13
CA PHE A 715 -22.31 -3.61 6.98
C PHE A 715 -21.90 -4.21 5.64
N THR A 716 -22.81 -4.72 4.81
CA THR A 716 -22.41 -5.17 3.47
C THR A 716 -21.77 -4.04 2.67
N PRO A 717 -20.79 -4.33 1.78
CA PRO A 717 -20.15 -3.30 0.96
C PRO A 717 -21.15 -2.42 0.20
N SER A 718 -22.25 -3.00 -0.31
CA SER A 718 -23.33 -2.27 -0.96
C SER A 718 -24.11 -1.36 -0.01
N ALA A 719 -24.42 -1.82 1.20
CA ALA A 719 -25.15 -1.03 2.20
C ALA A 719 -24.31 0.16 2.69
N LEU A 720 -23.04 -0.06 3.00
CA LEU A 720 -22.12 1.00 3.39
C LEU A 720 -21.96 2.03 2.28
N ALA A 721 -21.83 1.55 1.06
CA ALA A 721 -21.67 2.42 -0.08
C ALA A 721 -22.91 3.29 -0.33
N TYR A 722 -24.12 2.72 -0.20
CA TYR A 722 -25.37 3.49 -0.28
C TYR A 722 -25.42 4.60 0.78
N ARG A 723 -25.01 4.31 2.02
CA ARG A 723 -24.95 5.31 3.10
C ARG A 723 -23.94 6.40 2.85
N VAL A 724 -22.74 6.03 2.39
CA VAL A 724 -21.72 7.02 2.01
C VAL A 724 -22.27 7.93 0.91
N ALA A 725 -22.98 7.38 -0.07
CA ALA A 725 -23.63 8.16 -1.12
C ALA A 725 -24.70 9.10 -0.55
N GLU A 726 -25.58 8.61 0.34
CA GLU A 726 -26.61 9.41 1.01
C GLU A 726 -26.01 10.56 1.85
N ASP A 727 -24.92 10.29 2.56
CA ASP A 727 -24.22 11.24 3.43
C ASP A 727 -23.45 12.30 2.64
N ILE A 728 -22.85 11.94 1.50
CA ILE A 728 -22.00 12.83 0.70
C ILE A 728 -22.77 13.56 -0.41
N ALA A 729 -23.78 12.93 -1.03
CA ALA A 729 -24.52 13.51 -2.15
C ALA A 729 -25.07 14.91 -1.90
N PRO A 730 -25.58 15.25 -0.70
CA PRO A 730 -26.03 16.60 -0.39
C PRO A 730 -24.92 17.64 -0.47
N HIS A 731 -23.65 17.25 -0.38
CA HIS A 731 -22.50 18.14 -0.42
C HIS A 731 -21.85 18.23 -1.79
N LEU A 732 -22.23 17.42 -2.78
CA LEU A 732 -21.66 17.47 -4.13
C LEU A 732 -22.41 18.44 -5.04
N SER A 733 -21.70 19.03 -6.01
CA SER A 733 -22.29 19.87 -7.05
C SER A 733 -23.27 19.07 -7.92
N GLU A 734 -24.28 19.73 -8.48
CA GLU A 734 -25.21 19.06 -9.42
C GLU A 734 -24.49 18.61 -10.69
N VAL A 735 -23.47 19.36 -11.12
CA VAL A 735 -22.66 19.01 -12.29
C VAL A 735 -21.89 17.72 -12.05
N ALA A 736 -21.17 17.60 -10.94
CA ALA A 736 -20.41 16.38 -10.61
C ALA A 736 -21.33 15.16 -10.44
N LYS A 737 -22.52 15.34 -9.83
CA LYS A 737 -23.50 14.27 -9.67
C LYS A 737 -24.08 13.74 -10.98
N ALA A 738 -24.19 14.60 -11.99
CA ALA A 738 -24.75 14.26 -13.29
C ALA A 738 -23.74 13.61 -14.26
N GLN A 739 -22.45 13.54 -13.90
CA GLN A 739 -21.44 12.89 -14.74
C GLN A 739 -21.64 11.35 -14.76
N PRO A 740 -21.25 10.66 -15.84
CA PRO A 740 -21.34 9.21 -15.93
C PRO A 740 -20.63 8.49 -14.77
N GLY A 741 -21.36 7.65 -14.04
CA GLY A 741 -20.84 6.97 -12.84
C GLY A 741 -20.81 7.86 -11.58
N GLY A 742 -21.39 9.05 -11.65
CA GLY A 742 -21.67 9.92 -10.51
C GLY A 742 -22.81 9.37 -9.64
N VAL A 743 -23.11 10.07 -8.53
CA VAL A 743 -24.03 9.56 -7.50
C VAL A 743 -25.47 9.33 -8.00
N ARG A 744 -25.89 9.94 -9.12
CA ARG A 744 -27.21 9.69 -9.74
C ARG A 744 -27.29 8.40 -10.55
N ASP A 745 -26.17 7.89 -11.07
CA ASP A 745 -26.08 6.61 -11.79
C ASP A 745 -25.79 5.41 -10.86
N TRP A 746 -25.76 5.67 -9.55
CA TRP A 746 -25.33 4.74 -8.50
C TRP A 746 -26.18 3.47 -8.39
N GLU A 747 -27.47 3.53 -8.75
CA GLU A 747 -28.39 2.38 -8.70
C GLU A 747 -28.06 1.29 -9.73
N ALA A 748 -27.22 1.56 -10.74
CA ALA A 748 -26.99 0.64 -11.86
C ALA A 748 -25.62 -0.07 -11.87
N ARG A 749 -24.60 0.38 -11.11
CA ARG A 749 -23.25 -0.22 -11.14
C ARG A 749 -22.55 -0.17 -9.78
N THR A 750 -22.16 -1.34 -9.27
CA THR A 750 -21.46 -1.60 -8.00
C THR A 750 -20.01 -1.04 -7.95
N GLY A 751 -19.85 0.26 -8.09
CA GLY A 751 -18.54 0.94 -8.20
C GLY A 751 -17.81 1.22 -6.88
N ALA A 752 -18.45 0.97 -5.73
CA ALA A 752 -17.87 1.31 -4.43
C ALA A 752 -16.88 0.26 -3.93
N ARG A 753 -15.69 0.72 -3.54
CA ARG A 753 -14.70 -0.11 -2.84
C ARG A 753 -14.55 0.39 -1.42
N VAL A 754 -15.14 -0.33 -0.48
CA VAL A 754 -14.92 -0.13 0.95
C VAL A 754 -13.65 -0.86 1.35
N TYR A 755 -12.75 -0.13 1.99
CA TYR A 755 -11.52 -0.67 2.57
C TYR A 755 -11.59 -0.45 4.09
N PRO A 756 -11.47 -1.50 4.93
CA PRO A 756 -11.15 -1.30 6.34
C PRO A 756 -9.79 -0.59 6.44
N ALA A 757 -9.69 0.37 7.36
CA ALA A 757 -8.44 1.03 7.71
C ALA A 757 -7.68 0.19 8.74
#